data_AF-A0A5S4WAJ3-F1
#
_entry.id   AF-A0A5S4WAJ3-F1
#
_cell.length_a   1.000
_cell.length_b   1.000
_cell.length_c   1.000
_cell.angle_alpha   90.00
_cell.angle_beta   90.00
_cell.angle_gamma   90.00
#
_symmetry.space_group_name_H-M   'P 1'
#
loop_
_entity.id
_entity.type
_entity.pdbx_description
1 polymer ?
#
loop_
_entity_poly.entity_id
_entity_poly.type
_entity_poly.pdbx_seq_one_letter_code
_entity_poly.pdbx_strand_id
1 'polypeptide(L)'
;MGLKRMLAGCLGAMALLHAGAAVAAIVEISANDIGGQVTSENGAEAGVWVIAETKDLPTKYAKVVVTDDQGRFVIPDLPAASYKVWVRGYGLQDTAQQDARPGKVLDFKAAAASPKEDAQNYPGMYWYSMLDIPRPEEFPGTGDKGNKMPDTMKSQAQWVDTVKNMCQSCHALGTRGIREIPKVFTDGYDSHTAWAVRTQAGQAQEYMATVLASMGPEKVYDLFSKWTDRIAAGELPFAKPERPKGIERNVVFTMWDWATPTHYQHDAISTDKRNPRVNANGLIYGSSEESSDLVPTLDPVRNVAGTIKHPYLDPNTPSSTDAPRGPSAYWGDEPIWDGHTSIHNVMMDEQGKVWFTARLRPPANPDYCKQGSDLPSAKVAPQATSLRQLSRYDPATGKWDLINTCFTTHHLYFDDDANQTLWTSSGGPGLGGGIVGWLNTKQYRETLDNVKSQGWTPLIIDTNGNGKRDAYVEHKDPVDPAKDKRIAASFYGIMPSPVDDTIWGQAMDRGFSRIDQPGYIVRVVPGPDPANTALAEVYQPPEGTFGPRGLDIGLDGVVWTVLSSGHLASFDRKLCKGPLNGPTTAEGKQCPEGWKTWRMPGPQFRGLDASGSANHAYYVWVDRYNTFGLGANVPIASANGSESLLALVNGELVNLRNPYPLGFCTKNVDGRIDDPDTGWKGRGLWSTTGTRASFHGEGGKEASPKVYKVQMRPDPLAH
;
A
#
# COMPACT_ATOMS: atom_id res chain seq x y z
N MET A 1 -13.52 58.28 57.33
CA MET A 1 -13.37 57.53 58.60
C MET A 1 -12.66 56.22 58.28
N GLY A 2 -11.55 55.91 58.96
CA GLY A 2 -10.82 54.62 58.79
C GLY A 2 -9.38 54.76 58.30
N LEU A 3 -8.54 55.42 59.09
CA LEU A 3 -7.10 55.58 58.90
C LEU A 3 -6.34 54.45 59.64
N LYS A 4 -5.34 53.83 59.00
CA LYS A 4 -4.01 53.40 59.55
C LYS A 4 -3.30 52.49 58.52
N ARG A 5 -2.21 52.94 57.88
CA ARG A 5 -0.77 52.89 58.30
C ARG A 5 -0.25 51.44 58.33
N MET A 6 0.94 51.07 57.85
CA MET A 6 2.16 51.78 57.43
C MET A 6 3.17 50.73 56.89
N LEU A 7 4.27 51.23 56.31
CA LEU A 7 5.63 50.66 56.23
C LEU A 7 6.05 49.89 54.97
N ALA A 8 6.84 50.63 54.19
CA ALA A 8 7.85 50.15 53.26
C ALA A 8 8.97 49.37 53.96
N GLY A 9 9.56 48.41 53.24
CA GLY A 9 10.81 47.76 53.58
C GLY A 9 11.46 47.15 52.33
N CYS A 10 12.55 47.75 51.86
CA CYS A 10 13.46 47.16 50.87
C CYS A 10 14.15 45.93 51.46
N LEU A 11 14.34 44.86 50.69
CA LEU A 11 15.47 43.92 50.84
C LEU A 11 15.54 42.90 49.69
N GLY A 12 16.70 42.86 49.02
CA GLY A 12 17.39 41.62 48.67
C GLY A 12 16.99 40.90 47.39
N ALA A 13 17.71 41.17 46.31
CA ALA A 13 17.86 40.24 45.19
C ALA A 13 18.62 38.98 45.66
N MET A 14 17.99 37.82 45.54
CA MET A 14 18.66 36.52 45.42
C MET A 14 17.96 35.74 44.31
N ALA A 15 18.47 35.88 43.08
CA ALA A 15 18.19 34.94 42.01
C ALA A 15 18.97 33.67 42.30
N LEU A 16 18.31 32.67 42.90
CA LEU A 16 18.81 31.31 42.96
C LEU A 16 18.72 30.68 41.56
N LEU A 17 19.84 30.74 40.84
CA LEU A 17 20.15 29.85 39.73
C LEU A 17 20.11 28.40 40.24
N HIS A 18 18.95 27.76 40.19
CA HIS A 18 18.87 26.31 40.20
C HIS A 18 19.26 25.80 38.82
N ALA A 19 20.57 25.77 38.55
CA ALA A 19 21.11 24.83 37.57
C ALA A 19 21.00 23.43 38.20
N GLY A 20 19.79 22.87 38.17
CA GLY A 20 19.58 21.47 38.48
C GLY A 20 20.26 20.66 37.40
N ALA A 21 21.44 20.13 37.69
CA ALA A 21 21.98 19.00 36.94
C ALA A 21 20.94 17.88 37.04
N ALA A 22 20.17 17.67 35.97
CA ALA A 22 19.29 16.54 35.85
C ALA A 22 20.17 15.29 35.93
N VAL A 23 20.09 14.58 37.06
CA VAL A 23 20.65 13.24 37.17
C VAL A 23 19.91 12.39 36.15
N ALA A 24 20.62 11.89 35.13
CA ALA A 24 20.03 11.02 34.12
C ALA A 24 19.33 9.85 34.82
N ALA A 25 18.00 9.79 34.70
CA ALA A 25 17.24 8.66 35.22
C ALA A 25 17.72 7.40 34.49
N ILE A 26 18.15 6.39 35.25
CA ILE A 26 18.60 5.12 34.68
C ILE A 26 17.44 4.52 33.89
N VAL A 27 17.66 4.28 32.60
CA VAL A 27 16.69 3.58 31.76
C VAL A 27 16.70 2.12 32.17
N GLU A 28 15.57 1.64 32.72
CA GLU A 28 15.41 0.24 33.06
C GLU A 28 15.37 -0.61 31.78
N ILE A 29 16.13 -1.71 31.79
CA ILE A 29 16.23 -2.67 30.70
C ILE A 29 16.30 -4.09 31.24
N SER A 30 15.79 -5.05 30.48
CA SER A 30 16.04 -6.48 30.70
C SER A 30 17.35 -6.92 30.03
N ALA A 31 17.73 -8.19 30.23
CA ALA A 31 18.90 -8.79 29.58
C ALA A 31 18.80 -8.87 28.05
N ASN A 32 17.58 -8.75 27.50
CA ASN A 32 17.32 -8.86 26.07
C ASN A 32 17.08 -7.49 25.41
N ASP A 33 17.27 -6.38 26.13
CA ASP A 33 16.98 -5.05 25.60
C ASP A 33 18.25 -4.22 25.39
N ILE A 34 18.16 -3.20 24.56
CA ILE A 34 19.15 -2.11 24.53
C ILE A 34 18.41 -0.82 24.89
N GLY A 35 18.87 -0.13 25.93
CA GLY A 35 18.28 1.13 26.39
C GLY A 35 19.23 2.30 26.24
N GLY A 36 18.77 3.50 26.54
CA GLY A 36 19.64 4.66 26.49
C GLY A 36 18.93 5.99 26.38
N GLN A 37 19.74 7.02 26.13
CA GLN A 37 19.27 8.38 25.87
C GLN A 37 19.96 9.02 24.66
N VAL A 38 19.23 9.94 24.02
CA VAL A 38 19.71 10.78 22.94
C VAL A 38 19.64 12.23 23.38
N THR A 39 20.77 12.92 23.26
CA THR A 39 20.89 14.34 23.56
C THR A 39 21.57 15.09 22.42
N SER A 40 21.40 16.40 22.36
CA SER A 40 22.18 17.32 21.52
C SER A 40 22.61 18.54 22.34
N GLU A 41 23.22 19.52 21.69
CA GLU A 41 23.49 20.83 22.29
C GLU A 41 22.23 21.54 22.78
N ASN A 42 21.05 21.18 22.26
CA ASN A 42 19.75 21.73 22.66
C ASN A 42 19.04 20.95 23.78
N GLY A 43 19.68 19.92 24.34
CA GLY A 43 19.13 19.07 25.40
C GLY A 43 18.65 17.72 24.89
N ALA A 44 17.60 17.17 25.49
CA ALA A 44 17.04 15.87 25.13
C ALA A 44 16.37 15.88 23.75
N GLU A 45 16.63 14.84 22.94
CA GLU A 45 16.07 14.72 21.60
C GLU A 45 14.82 13.82 21.59
N ALA A 46 13.64 14.45 21.66
CA ALA A 46 12.37 13.74 21.60
C ALA A 46 11.96 13.41 20.15
N GLY A 47 11.27 12.26 19.98
CA GLY A 47 10.71 11.86 18.68
C GLY A 47 11.79 11.56 17.63
N VAL A 48 12.95 11.05 18.04
CA VAL A 48 13.99 10.57 17.11
C VAL A 48 14.03 9.06 17.12
N TRP A 49 14.46 8.47 16.01
CA TRP A 49 14.47 7.04 15.83
C TRP A 49 15.81 6.45 16.23
N VAL A 50 15.78 5.38 17.03
CA VAL A 50 16.96 4.58 17.37
C VAL A 50 16.86 3.26 16.63
N ILE A 51 17.88 2.96 15.84
CA ILE A 51 17.91 1.83 14.91
C ILE A 51 18.99 0.86 15.37
N ALA A 52 18.64 -0.41 15.57
CA ALA A 52 19.58 -1.50 15.81
C ALA A 52 19.53 -2.49 14.63
N GLU A 53 20.66 -2.68 13.94
CA GLU A 53 20.79 -3.60 12.81
C GLU A 53 21.81 -4.71 13.11
N THR A 54 21.52 -5.94 12.66
CA THR A 54 22.47 -7.04 12.70
C THR A 54 22.43 -7.88 11.42
N LYS A 55 23.57 -8.48 11.10
CA LYS A 55 23.74 -9.53 10.09
C LYS A 55 24.17 -10.86 10.72
N ASP A 56 24.20 -10.95 12.04
CA ASP A 56 24.63 -12.15 12.79
C ASP A 56 23.51 -13.22 12.86
N LEU A 57 22.28 -12.86 12.44
CA LEU A 57 21.13 -13.77 12.36
C LEU A 57 21.02 -14.41 10.96
N PRO A 58 20.26 -15.51 10.80
CA PRO A 58 20.17 -16.22 9.52
C PRO A 58 19.65 -15.36 8.36
N THR A 59 18.86 -14.32 8.64
CA THR A 59 18.60 -13.23 7.69
C THR A 59 18.89 -11.88 8.33
N LYS A 60 19.20 -10.88 7.50
CA LYS A 60 19.47 -9.51 7.96
C LYS A 60 18.26 -8.99 8.73
N TYR A 61 18.53 -8.44 9.90
CA TYR A 61 17.51 -8.01 10.86
C TYR A 61 17.76 -6.57 11.28
N ALA A 62 16.69 -5.81 11.47
CA ALA A 62 16.77 -4.56 12.22
C ALA A 62 15.52 -4.33 13.09
N LYS A 63 15.70 -3.55 14.17
CA LYS A 63 14.61 -3.06 15.01
C LYS A 63 14.74 -1.55 15.21
N VAL A 64 13.62 -0.84 15.11
CA VAL A 64 13.55 0.62 15.22
C VAL A 64 12.52 1.00 16.27
N VAL A 65 12.90 1.92 17.15
CA VAL A 65 12.04 2.52 18.18
C VAL A 65 12.16 4.04 18.14
N VAL A 66 11.30 4.73 18.88
CA VAL A 66 11.32 6.18 19.00
C VAL A 66 11.61 6.60 20.44
N THR A 67 12.31 7.73 20.62
CA THR A 67 12.57 8.33 21.93
C THR A 67 11.34 9.01 22.53
N ASP A 68 11.25 9.02 23.87
CA ASP A 68 10.24 9.79 24.62
C ASP A 68 10.56 11.30 24.68
N ASP A 69 9.76 12.07 25.44
CA ASP A 69 9.97 13.51 25.64
C ASP A 69 11.30 13.87 26.33
N GLN A 70 11.94 12.91 26.99
CA GLN A 70 13.22 13.08 27.66
C GLN A 70 14.38 12.48 26.85
N GLY A 71 14.14 12.12 25.59
CA GLY A 71 15.15 11.55 24.70
C GLY A 71 15.53 10.11 25.06
N ARG A 72 14.79 9.44 25.95
CA ARG A 72 15.08 8.07 26.40
C ARG A 72 14.44 7.06 25.46
N PHE A 73 15.05 5.88 25.34
CA PHE A 73 14.51 4.79 24.52
C PHE A 73 14.81 3.42 25.13
N VAL A 74 13.98 2.44 24.79
CA VAL A 74 14.28 1.01 24.91
C VAL A 74 13.99 0.32 23.59
N ILE A 75 14.93 -0.47 23.08
CA ILE A 75 14.77 -1.43 21.99
C ILE A 75 14.52 -2.80 22.62
N PRO A 76 13.26 -3.26 22.68
CA PRO A 76 12.90 -4.43 23.47
C PRO A 76 13.16 -5.75 22.72
N ASP A 77 13.29 -6.84 23.46
CA ASP A 77 13.23 -8.23 22.96
C ASP A 77 14.14 -8.47 21.72
N LEU A 78 15.40 -8.10 21.82
CA LEU A 78 16.39 -8.34 20.77
C LEU A 78 16.92 -9.78 20.85
N PRO A 79 16.97 -10.52 19.72
CA PRO A 79 17.70 -11.78 19.65
C PRO A 79 19.17 -11.62 20.07
N ALA A 80 19.75 -12.67 20.63
CA ALA A 80 21.16 -12.68 21.02
C ALA A 80 22.08 -12.57 19.79
N ALA A 81 22.59 -11.36 19.54
CA ALA A 81 23.46 -11.02 18.40
C ALA A 81 24.27 -9.76 18.73
N SER A 82 25.23 -9.41 17.87
CA SER A 82 25.88 -8.10 17.92
C SER A 82 25.15 -7.14 16.98
N TYR A 83 24.92 -5.91 17.43
CA TYR A 83 24.16 -4.90 16.71
C TYR A 83 25.00 -3.66 16.46
N LYS A 84 24.81 -3.06 15.29
CA LYS A 84 25.12 -1.66 15.03
C LYS A 84 23.92 -0.82 15.44
N VAL A 85 24.12 0.14 16.34
CA VAL A 85 23.06 1.02 16.86
C VAL A 85 23.38 2.48 16.55
N TRP A 86 22.42 3.21 15.98
CA TRP A 86 22.55 4.64 15.69
C TRP A 86 21.20 5.35 15.77
N VAL A 87 21.26 6.69 15.74
CA VAL A 87 20.09 7.56 15.81
C VAL A 87 19.92 8.31 14.50
N ARG A 88 18.67 8.42 14.05
CA ARG A 88 18.22 9.27 12.94
C ARG A 88 17.08 10.16 13.43
N GLY A 89 17.03 11.42 12.97
CA GLY A 89 15.93 12.32 13.32
C GLY A 89 15.91 13.56 12.43
N TYR A 90 14.70 14.09 12.17
CA TYR A 90 14.60 15.36 11.42
C TYR A 90 15.27 16.50 12.19
N GLY A 91 16.04 17.31 11.48
CA GLY A 91 16.89 18.37 12.00
C GLY A 91 18.25 17.88 12.53
N LEU A 92 18.55 16.58 12.48
CA LEU A 92 19.78 16.00 13.02
C LEU A 92 20.55 15.23 11.95
N GLN A 93 21.87 15.22 12.09
CA GLN A 93 22.72 14.27 11.38
C GLN A 93 22.53 12.88 11.99
N ASP A 94 22.57 11.85 11.17
CA ASP A 94 22.65 10.48 11.67
C ASP A 94 23.90 10.33 12.55
N THR A 95 23.76 9.74 13.74
CA THR A 95 24.91 9.55 14.63
C THR A 95 25.87 8.50 14.08
N ALA A 96 27.12 8.51 14.56
CA ALA A 96 28.00 7.36 14.38
C ALA A 96 27.36 6.09 14.94
N GLN A 97 27.57 4.96 14.26
CA GLN A 97 27.12 3.65 14.73
C GLN A 97 27.97 3.19 15.92
N GLN A 98 27.30 2.70 16.96
CA GLN A 98 27.92 2.05 18.11
C GLN A 98 27.66 0.55 18.09
N ASP A 99 28.67 -0.25 18.44
CA ASP A 99 28.51 -1.70 18.62
C ASP A 99 27.88 -2.00 19.99
N ALA A 100 26.84 -2.81 20.02
CA ALA A 100 26.17 -3.21 21.24
C ALA A 100 25.64 -4.64 21.19
N ARG A 101 25.36 -5.18 22.37
CA ARG A 101 24.64 -6.44 22.57
C ARG A 101 23.46 -6.18 23.52
N PRO A 102 22.42 -7.03 23.50
CA PRO A 102 21.36 -6.96 24.50
C PRO A 102 21.91 -6.91 25.95
N GLY A 103 21.21 -6.20 26.83
CA GLY A 103 21.64 -5.89 28.20
C GLY A 103 22.54 -4.65 28.32
N LYS A 104 22.57 -3.76 27.32
CA LYS A 104 23.42 -2.55 27.31
C LYS A 104 22.60 -1.26 27.31
N VAL A 105 23.16 -0.26 27.99
CA VAL A 105 22.70 1.13 27.94
C VAL A 105 23.68 1.94 27.08
N LEU A 106 23.16 2.73 26.15
CA LEU A 106 23.95 3.56 25.23
C LEU A 106 23.55 5.04 25.33
N ASP A 107 24.55 5.91 25.26
CA ASP A 107 24.33 7.35 25.15
C ASP A 107 24.70 7.83 23.75
N PHE A 108 23.80 8.61 23.14
CA PHE A 108 24.03 9.25 21.85
C PHE A 108 24.04 10.77 22.00
N LYS A 109 25.00 11.40 21.30
CA LYS A 109 25.07 12.84 21.10
C LYS A 109 24.84 13.14 19.62
N ALA A 110 23.67 13.69 19.30
CA ALA A 110 23.31 14.08 17.95
C ALA A 110 23.79 15.51 17.65
N ALA A 111 24.19 15.73 16.41
CA ALA A 111 24.53 17.06 15.88
C ALA A 111 23.40 17.59 15.00
N ALA A 112 23.22 18.91 14.97
CA ALA A 112 22.27 19.53 14.06
C ALA A 112 22.67 19.29 12.60
N ALA A 113 21.71 18.97 11.75
CA ALA A 113 21.92 18.85 10.31
C ALA A 113 21.82 20.22 9.63
N SER A 114 22.61 20.43 8.58
CA SER A 114 22.32 21.46 7.59
C SER A 114 20.97 21.17 6.90
N PRO A 115 20.30 22.17 6.31
CA PRO A 115 19.04 21.94 5.58
C PRO A 115 19.15 20.87 4.48
N LYS A 116 20.31 20.79 3.81
CA LYS A 116 20.56 19.81 2.76
C LYS A 116 20.68 18.39 3.30
N GLU A 117 21.39 18.22 4.41
CA GLU A 117 21.54 16.93 5.10
C GLU A 117 20.20 16.44 5.66
N ASP A 118 19.46 17.32 6.33
CA ASP A 118 18.15 17.03 6.90
C ASP A 118 17.16 16.54 5.84
N ALA A 119 17.10 17.25 4.70
CA ALA A 119 16.21 16.90 3.60
C ALA A 119 16.46 15.50 3.02
N GLN A 120 17.70 14.96 3.11
CA GLN A 120 17.98 13.62 2.61
C GLN A 120 17.20 12.53 3.35
N ASN A 121 16.83 12.79 4.61
CA ASN A 121 16.04 11.88 5.44
C ASN A 121 14.53 12.02 5.25
N TYR A 122 14.07 13.02 4.48
CA TYR A 122 12.64 13.24 4.28
C TYR A 122 12.01 12.11 3.46
N PRO A 123 10.75 11.72 3.75
CA PRO A 123 10.02 10.74 2.95
C PRO A 123 9.91 11.17 1.48
N GLY A 124 9.82 10.20 0.58
CA GLY A 124 9.73 10.46 -0.86
C GLY A 124 8.70 11.52 -1.27
N MET A 125 7.54 11.60 -0.62
CA MET A 125 6.52 12.61 -0.95
C MET A 125 6.99 14.06 -0.86
N TYR A 126 7.91 14.39 0.04
CA TYR A 126 8.40 15.76 0.15
C TYR A 126 9.22 16.15 -1.08
N TRP A 127 9.89 15.18 -1.69
CA TRP A 127 10.68 15.36 -2.90
C TRP A 127 9.82 15.37 -4.16
N TYR A 128 8.92 14.39 -4.35
CA TYR A 128 8.08 14.38 -5.56
C TYR A 128 7.00 15.46 -5.54
N SER A 129 6.62 16.02 -4.37
CA SER A 129 5.69 17.16 -4.30
C SER A 129 6.23 18.43 -4.97
N MET A 130 7.54 18.48 -5.26
CA MET A 130 8.18 19.56 -6.00
C MET A 130 7.99 19.44 -7.53
N LEU A 131 7.46 18.31 -8.02
CA LEU A 131 7.13 18.13 -9.43
C LEU A 131 6.08 19.15 -9.85
N ASP A 132 6.35 19.86 -10.94
CA ASP A 132 5.40 20.82 -11.50
C ASP A 132 4.26 20.04 -12.19
N ILE A 133 3.02 20.33 -11.80
CA ILE A 133 1.82 19.69 -12.38
C ILE A 133 1.29 20.61 -13.49
N PRO A 134 0.89 20.07 -14.66
CA PRO A 134 0.27 20.89 -15.71
C PRO A 134 -0.92 21.68 -15.16
N ARG A 135 -1.07 22.93 -15.59
CA ARG A 135 -2.10 23.83 -15.05
C ARG A 135 -3.50 23.45 -15.57
N PRO A 136 -4.58 23.80 -14.85
CA PRO A 136 -5.95 23.48 -15.29
C PRO A 136 -6.28 23.92 -16.72
N GLU A 137 -5.74 25.05 -17.18
CA GLU A 137 -6.00 25.59 -18.52
C GLU A 137 -5.33 24.79 -19.64
N GLU A 138 -4.44 23.87 -19.31
CA GLU A 138 -3.83 22.95 -20.28
C GLU A 138 -4.71 21.72 -20.57
N PHE A 139 -5.90 21.60 -19.94
CA PHE A 139 -6.81 20.49 -20.14
C PHE A 139 -8.10 20.92 -20.88
N PRO A 140 -8.69 20.05 -21.71
CA PRO A 140 -8.20 18.71 -22.08
C PRO A 140 -6.93 18.76 -22.93
N GLY A 141 -6.18 17.66 -22.95
CA GLY A 141 -5.02 17.52 -23.83
C GLY A 141 -5.37 17.78 -25.30
N THR A 142 -4.42 18.30 -26.06
CA THR A 142 -4.62 18.70 -27.47
C THR A 142 -3.81 17.84 -28.45
N GLY A 143 -3.28 16.71 -27.97
CA GLY A 143 -2.47 15.76 -28.72
C GLY A 143 -1.05 16.24 -29.02
N ASP A 144 -0.30 15.39 -29.74
CA ASP A 144 1.12 15.58 -30.04
C ASP A 144 1.44 16.86 -30.82
N LYS A 145 0.49 17.42 -31.56
CA LYS A 145 0.69 18.67 -32.31
C LYS A 145 0.39 19.93 -31.48
N GLY A 146 -0.24 19.81 -30.32
CA GLY A 146 -0.49 20.91 -29.41
C GLY A 146 0.39 20.82 -28.15
N ASN A 147 -0.24 20.77 -26.97
CA ASN A 147 0.42 20.73 -25.66
C ASN A 147 1.07 19.38 -25.28
N LYS A 148 1.16 18.42 -26.21
CA LYS A 148 1.81 17.11 -26.01
C LYS A 148 1.13 16.18 -25.00
N MET A 149 -0.04 16.53 -24.48
CA MET A 149 -0.88 15.62 -23.71
C MET A 149 -1.95 15.01 -24.63
N PRO A 150 -2.26 13.72 -24.51
CA PRO A 150 -3.24 13.08 -25.37
C PRO A 150 -4.63 13.68 -25.12
N ASP A 151 -5.46 13.72 -26.17
CA ASP A 151 -6.84 14.22 -26.12
C ASP A 151 -7.71 13.50 -25.09
N THR A 152 -7.33 12.28 -24.76
CA THR A 152 -7.87 11.44 -23.70
C THR A 152 -7.63 11.98 -22.29
N MET A 153 -6.60 12.80 -22.05
CA MET A 153 -6.33 13.40 -20.74
C MET A 153 -7.24 14.62 -20.54
N LYS A 154 -8.34 14.47 -19.79
CA LYS A 154 -9.42 15.47 -19.70
C LYS A 154 -9.26 16.48 -18.58
N SER A 155 -8.49 16.18 -17.53
CA SER A 155 -8.36 17.07 -16.37
C SER A 155 -7.03 16.93 -15.64
N GLN A 156 -6.69 17.95 -14.85
CA GLN A 156 -5.53 17.95 -13.97
C GLN A 156 -5.59 16.81 -12.94
N ALA A 157 -6.79 16.50 -12.43
CA ALA A 157 -7.02 15.39 -11.51
C ALA A 157 -6.62 14.04 -12.12
N GLN A 158 -6.96 13.79 -13.40
CA GLN A 158 -6.57 12.56 -14.09
C GLN A 158 -5.05 12.45 -14.26
N TRP A 159 -4.36 13.56 -14.53
CA TRP A 159 -2.90 13.56 -14.65
C TRP A 159 -2.23 13.21 -13.30
N VAL A 160 -2.72 13.81 -12.21
CA VAL A 160 -2.22 13.52 -10.85
C VAL A 160 -2.56 12.09 -10.43
N ASP A 161 -3.76 11.62 -10.77
CA ASP A 161 -4.15 10.23 -10.57
C ASP A 161 -3.17 9.29 -11.26
N THR A 162 -2.79 9.54 -12.52
CA THR A 162 -1.80 8.71 -13.21
C THR A 162 -0.44 8.72 -12.52
N VAL A 163 0.10 9.89 -12.12
CA VAL A 163 1.39 9.94 -11.39
C VAL A 163 1.34 9.11 -10.12
N LYS A 164 0.28 9.25 -9.32
CA LYS A 164 0.17 8.55 -8.04
C LYS A 164 -0.10 7.05 -8.24
N ASN A 165 -1.05 6.71 -9.10
CA ASN A 165 -1.54 5.34 -9.26
C ASN A 165 -0.76 4.50 -10.26
N MET A 166 0.03 5.08 -11.18
CA MET A 166 0.83 4.37 -12.17
C MET A 166 2.34 4.56 -12.01
N CYS A 167 2.81 5.60 -11.29
CA CYS A 167 4.24 5.77 -10.99
C CYS A 167 4.53 5.46 -9.51
N GLN A 168 3.95 6.21 -8.57
CA GLN A 168 4.20 6.05 -7.13
C GLN A 168 3.68 4.71 -6.57
N SER A 169 2.75 4.06 -7.26
CA SER A 169 2.28 2.72 -6.92
C SER A 169 3.31 1.62 -7.22
N CYS A 170 4.24 1.86 -8.15
CA CYS A 170 5.29 0.90 -8.55
C CYS A 170 6.66 1.30 -8.00
N HIS A 171 6.89 2.59 -7.84
CA HIS A 171 8.17 3.17 -7.45
C HIS A 171 8.01 4.03 -6.21
N ALA A 172 8.96 3.95 -5.28
CA ALA A 172 9.08 4.96 -4.23
C ALA A 172 9.58 6.29 -4.83
N LEU A 173 8.71 7.05 -5.50
CA LEU A 173 9.05 8.05 -6.53
C LEU A 173 10.05 9.11 -6.09
N GLY A 174 10.01 9.51 -4.82
CA GLY A 174 10.90 10.54 -4.29
C GLY A 174 12.23 10.04 -3.72
N THR A 175 12.54 8.74 -3.80
CA THR A 175 13.82 8.22 -3.30
C THR A 175 15.00 8.73 -4.12
N ARG A 176 16.19 8.68 -3.51
CA ARG A 176 17.45 9.10 -4.16
C ARG A 176 17.68 8.41 -5.49
N GLY A 177 17.44 7.10 -5.57
CA GLY A 177 17.59 6.35 -6.82
C GLY A 177 16.69 6.83 -7.95
N ILE A 178 15.67 7.64 -7.68
CA ILE A 178 14.80 8.24 -8.69
C ILE A 178 15.12 9.72 -8.93
N ARG A 179 15.24 10.53 -7.88
CA ARG A 179 15.49 11.96 -8.02
C ARG A 179 16.93 12.32 -8.45
N GLU A 180 17.88 11.39 -8.32
CA GLU A 180 19.24 11.51 -8.84
C GLU A 180 19.38 10.61 -10.07
N ILE A 181 19.56 11.19 -11.26
CA ILE A 181 19.68 10.42 -12.51
C ILE A 181 21.06 9.74 -12.57
N PRO A 182 21.15 8.40 -12.71
CA PRO A 182 22.42 7.73 -12.88
C PRO A 182 23.20 8.23 -14.09
N LYS A 183 24.52 8.38 -13.94
CA LYS A 183 25.42 8.94 -14.97
C LYS A 183 25.31 8.26 -16.34
N VAL A 184 25.07 6.94 -16.37
CA VAL A 184 24.90 6.17 -17.62
C VAL A 184 23.76 6.69 -18.51
N PHE A 185 22.77 7.36 -17.93
CA PHE A 185 21.66 7.96 -18.70
C PHE A 185 21.92 9.43 -19.07
N THR A 186 22.85 10.12 -18.41
CA THR A 186 23.16 11.54 -18.66
C THR A 186 24.38 11.73 -19.56
N ASP A 187 25.28 10.74 -19.64
CA ASP A 187 26.49 10.82 -20.45
C ASP A 187 26.14 10.93 -21.95
N GLY A 188 26.35 12.11 -22.53
CA GLY A 188 26.06 12.39 -23.94
C GLY A 188 24.61 12.78 -24.24
N TYR A 189 23.77 12.98 -23.21
CA TYR A 189 22.36 13.34 -23.35
C TYR A 189 22.03 14.59 -22.53
N ASP A 190 21.07 15.37 -23.01
CA ASP A 190 20.41 16.37 -22.15
C ASP A 190 19.46 15.68 -21.15
N SER A 191 19.01 16.39 -20.12
CA SER A 191 18.18 15.83 -19.06
C SER A 191 16.85 15.27 -19.57
N HIS A 192 16.29 15.86 -20.63
CA HIS A 192 15.08 15.38 -21.29
C HIS A 192 15.31 14.00 -21.91
N THR A 193 16.35 13.87 -22.75
CA THR A 193 16.71 12.60 -23.40
C THR A 193 17.15 11.55 -22.37
N ALA A 194 17.85 11.97 -21.31
CA ALA A 194 18.23 11.09 -20.22
C ALA A 194 17.01 10.42 -19.57
N TRP A 195 15.92 11.16 -19.33
CA TRP A 195 14.66 10.59 -18.85
C TRP A 195 14.02 9.63 -19.85
N ALA A 196 14.00 9.99 -21.14
CA ALA A 196 13.44 9.15 -22.19
C ALA A 196 14.17 7.79 -22.33
N VAL A 197 15.51 7.79 -22.22
CA VAL A 197 16.32 6.56 -22.23
C VAL A 197 16.11 5.78 -20.93
N ARG A 198 16.12 6.48 -19.79
CA ARG A 198 15.95 5.86 -18.47
C ARG A 198 14.65 5.08 -18.34
N THR A 199 13.54 5.59 -18.87
CA THR A 199 12.23 4.91 -18.78
C THR A 199 12.14 3.63 -19.61
N GLN A 200 13.15 3.33 -20.42
CA GLN A 200 13.27 2.08 -21.17
C GLN A 200 14.09 1.00 -20.44
N ALA A 201 14.69 1.33 -19.29
CA ALA A 201 15.56 0.43 -18.56
C ALA A 201 14.80 -0.73 -17.90
N GLY A 202 15.34 -1.95 -18.05
CA GLY A 202 14.81 -3.17 -17.43
C GLY A 202 13.54 -3.72 -18.10
N GLN A 203 13.04 -4.84 -17.56
CA GLN A 203 11.95 -5.64 -18.15
C GLN A 203 10.55 -4.99 -18.04
N ALA A 204 10.41 -3.88 -17.31
CA ALA A 204 9.15 -3.13 -17.24
C ALA A 204 8.91 -2.23 -18.48
N GLN A 205 9.87 -2.13 -19.40
CA GLN A 205 9.92 -1.22 -20.54
C GLN A 205 8.57 -0.96 -21.24
N GLU A 206 7.88 -2.00 -21.71
CA GLU A 206 6.59 -1.86 -22.42
C GLU A 206 5.49 -1.27 -21.54
N TYR A 207 5.48 -1.66 -20.26
CA TYR A 207 4.53 -1.13 -19.30
C TYR A 207 4.80 0.35 -19.03
N MET A 208 6.07 0.74 -18.88
CA MET A 208 6.46 2.15 -18.77
C MET A 208 6.02 2.96 -19.99
N ALA A 209 6.25 2.44 -21.21
CA ALA A 209 5.82 3.09 -22.43
C ALA A 209 4.29 3.27 -22.48
N THR A 210 3.53 2.26 -22.04
CA THR A 210 2.07 2.31 -21.96
C THR A 210 1.58 3.40 -21.02
N VAL A 211 2.18 3.53 -19.85
CA VAL A 211 1.84 4.57 -18.86
C VAL A 211 2.18 5.95 -19.42
N LEU A 212 3.39 6.14 -19.96
CA LEU A 212 3.85 7.41 -20.52
C LEU A 212 2.97 7.87 -21.70
N ALA A 213 2.55 6.95 -22.57
CA ALA A 213 1.65 7.26 -23.68
C ALA A 213 0.29 7.80 -23.21
N SER A 214 -0.20 7.35 -22.04
CA SER A 214 -1.47 7.84 -21.48
C SER A 214 -1.40 9.27 -20.93
N MET A 215 -0.19 9.78 -20.66
CA MET A 215 0.06 11.12 -20.14
C MET A 215 0.63 12.09 -21.18
N GLY A 216 1.26 11.56 -22.23
CA GLY A 216 2.06 12.33 -23.19
C GLY A 216 3.54 12.27 -22.82
N PRO A 217 4.36 11.41 -23.46
CA PRO A 217 5.74 11.14 -23.04
C PRO A 217 6.60 12.41 -23.02
N GLU A 218 6.53 13.25 -24.05
CA GLU A 218 7.28 14.51 -24.12
C GLU A 218 6.93 15.47 -22.97
N LYS A 219 5.64 15.56 -22.61
CA LYS A 219 5.22 16.39 -21.47
C LYS A 219 5.78 15.83 -20.16
N VAL A 220 5.79 14.50 -20.00
CA VAL A 220 6.35 13.86 -18.81
C VAL A 220 7.87 14.08 -18.74
N TYR A 221 8.60 13.84 -19.82
CA TYR A 221 10.05 14.04 -19.84
C TYR A 221 10.45 15.49 -19.56
N ASP A 222 9.73 16.48 -20.09
CA ASP A 222 9.94 17.90 -19.78
C ASP A 222 9.76 18.21 -18.28
N LEU A 223 8.67 17.74 -17.66
CA LEU A 223 8.38 18.02 -16.26
C LEU A 223 9.34 17.29 -15.30
N PHE A 224 9.63 16.01 -15.58
CA PHE A 224 10.48 15.19 -14.72
C PHE A 224 11.96 15.58 -14.84
N SER A 225 12.43 15.95 -16.05
CA SER A 225 13.79 16.46 -16.23
C SER A 225 14.02 17.76 -15.47
N LYS A 226 13.10 18.74 -15.60
CA LYS A 226 13.15 19.99 -14.83
C LYS A 226 13.15 19.76 -13.32
N TRP A 227 12.32 18.83 -12.84
CA TRP A 227 12.29 18.46 -11.43
C TRP A 227 13.65 17.94 -10.94
N THR A 228 14.27 17.01 -11.68
CA THR A 228 15.59 16.48 -11.31
C THR A 228 16.72 17.48 -11.51
N ASP A 229 16.65 18.36 -12.50
CA ASP A 229 17.64 19.42 -12.73
C ASP A 229 17.63 20.44 -11.59
N ARG A 230 16.44 20.85 -11.13
CA ARG A 230 16.28 21.74 -9.97
C ARG A 230 16.86 21.12 -8.70
N ILE A 231 16.64 19.83 -8.47
CA ILE A 231 17.25 19.09 -7.34
C ILE A 231 18.76 19.03 -7.47
N ALA A 232 19.29 18.72 -8.67
CA ALA A 232 20.73 18.69 -8.94
C ALA A 232 21.38 20.08 -8.74
N ALA A 233 20.66 21.15 -9.04
CA ALA A 233 21.05 22.54 -8.78
C ALA A 233 20.95 22.94 -7.29
N GLY A 234 20.44 22.06 -6.42
CA GLY A 234 20.41 22.25 -4.97
C GLY A 234 19.06 22.68 -4.40
N GLU A 235 17.97 22.65 -5.18
CA GLU A 235 16.65 22.87 -4.61
C GLU A 235 16.27 21.76 -3.62
N LEU A 236 15.74 22.16 -2.47
CA LEU A 236 15.27 21.27 -1.41
C LEU A 236 13.73 21.29 -1.34
N PRO A 237 13.11 20.26 -0.73
CA PRO A 237 11.68 20.29 -0.43
C PRO A 237 11.26 21.58 0.28
N PHE A 238 10.17 22.18 -0.19
CA PHE A 238 9.62 23.42 0.36
C PHE A 238 8.87 23.21 1.69
N ALA A 239 8.52 21.97 2.01
CA ALA A 239 7.91 21.57 3.26
C ALA A 239 8.84 20.63 4.03
N LYS A 240 8.68 20.60 5.35
CA LYS A 240 9.44 19.73 6.25
C LYS A 240 8.52 18.75 6.95
N PRO A 241 8.92 17.48 7.12
CA PRO A 241 8.19 16.53 7.93
C PRO A 241 8.32 16.85 9.43
N GLU A 242 7.35 16.38 10.20
CA GLU A 242 7.36 16.44 11.66
C GLU A 242 7.97 15.17 12.26
N ARG A 243 8.56 15.31 13.45
CA ARG A 243 8.97 14.16 14.26
C ARG A 243 7.74 13.49 14.91
N PRO A 244 7.79 12.18 15.17
CA PRO A 244 6.75 11.48 15.92
C PRO A 244 6.43 12.17 17.26
N LYS A 245 5.14 12.31 17.54
CA LYS A 245 4.61 12.93 18.78
C LYS A 245 3.53 12.07 19.42
N GLY A 246 3.37 12.21 20.74
CA GLY A 246 2.38 11.45 21.50
C GLY A 246 2.50 9.95 21.23
N ILE A 247 1.39 9.31 20.88
CA ILE A 247 1.30 7.86 20.64
C ILE A 247 2.14 7.38 19.44
N GLU A 248 2.52 8.25 18.50
CA GLU A 248 3.37 7.87 17.37
C GLU A 248 4.76 7.37 17.82
N ARG A 249 5.21 7.80 19.01
CA ARG A 249 6.50 7.38 19.61
C ARG A 249 6.47 5.96 20.18
N ASN A 250 5.29 5.38 20.31
CA ASN A 250 5.09 4.06 20.86
C ASN A 250 5.23 2.95 19.81
N VAL A 251 5.54 3.30 18.55
CA VAL A 251 5.71 2.31 17.50
C VAL A 251 7.07 1.60 17.63
N VAL A 252 7.05 0.28 17.41
CA VAL A 252 8.24 -0.56 17.23
C VAL A 252 8.16 -1.21 15.86
N PHE A 253 9.19 -1.03 15.03
CA PHE A 253 9.34 -1.75 13.77
C PHE A 253 10.40 -2.83 13.94
N THR A 254 10.08 -4.07 13.60
CA THR A 254 11.05 -5.15 13.41
C THR A 254 11.04 -5.55 11.95
N MET A 255 12.21 -5.73 11.33
CA MET A 255 12.30 -5.98 9.90
C MET A 255 13.33 -7.04 9.54
N TRP A 256 13.01 -7.80 8.50
CA TRP A 256 13.86 -8.87 7.96
C TRP A 256 13.97 -8.75 6.45
N ASP A 257 15.14 -9.05 5.91
CA ASP A 257 15.24 -9.40 4.48
C ASP A 257 14.62 -10.78 4.26
N TRP A 258 13.88 -10.97 3.16
CA TRP A 258 13.25 -12.25 2.86
C TRP A 258 13.25 -12.67 1.38
N ALA A 259 13.95 -11.90 0.54
CA ALA A 259 14.15 -12.18 -0.87
C ALA A 259 15.54 -11.68 -1.31
N THR A 260 15.83 -11.72 -2.61
CA THR A 260 17.11 -11.25 -3.17
C THR A 260 17.02 -9.78 -3.60
N PRO A 261 18.15 -9.07 -3.78
CA PRO A 261 18.16 -7.69 -4.29
C PRO A 261 17.59 -7.50 -5.70
N THR A 262 17.49 -8.58 -6.48
CA THR A 262 16.95 -8.60 -7.84
C THR A 262 15.44 -8.83 -7.89
N HIS A 263 14.87 -9.45 -6.86
CA HIS A 263 13.45 -9.75 -6.79
C HIS A 263 12.63 -8.57 -6.23
N TYR A 264 11.37 -8.56 -6.61
CA TYR A 264 10.34 -7.64 -6.17
C TYR A 264 9.31 -8.40 -5.30
N GLN A 265 8.64 -7.70 -4.38
CA GLN A 265 7.53 -8.24 -3.58
C GLN A 265 6.33 -7.30 -3.59
N HIS A 266 5.14 -7.83 -3.83
CA HIS A 266 3.90 -7.09 -3.91
C HIS A 266 3.16 -7.07 -2.58
N ASP A 267 2.76 -8.24 -2.09
CA ASP A 267 1.98 -8.42 -0.86
C ASP A 267 2.67 -9.39 0.11
N ALA A 268 2.14 -9.43 1.33
CA ALA A 268 2.46 -10.42 2.36
C ALA A 268 1.20 -10.81 3.14
N ILE A 269 1.13 -12.06 3.61
CA ILE A 269 0.08 -12.52 4.52
C ILE A 269 0.66 -13.17 5.77
N SER A 270 0.04 -12.89 6.91
CA SER A 270 0.43 -13.43 8.22
C SER A 270 -0.66 -14.31 8.84
N THR A 271 -1.93 -14.07 8.53
CA THR A 271 -3.07 -14.76 9.14
C THR A 271 -4.32 -14.70 8.26
N ASP A 272 -5.40 -15.39 8.66
CA ASP A 272 -6.73 -15.19 8.10
C ASP A 272 -7.34 -13.92 8.69
N LYS A 273 -7.71 -12.96 7.83
CA LYS A 273 -8.30 -11.69 8.26
C LYS A 273 -9.57 -11.87 9.09
N ARG A 274 -10.32 -12.96 8.90
CA ARG A 274 -11.57 -13.25 9.64
C ARG A 274 -11.29 -13.69 11.08
N ASN A 275 -10.12 -14.30 11.32
CA ASN A 275 -9.65 -14.71 12.64
C ASN A 275 -8.14 -14.48 12.78
N PRO A 276 -7.70 -13.37 13.40
CA PRO A 276 -6.30 -12.96 13.43
C PRO A 276 -5.40 -13.84 14.31
N ARG A 277 -5.95 -14.91 14.90
CA ARG A 277 -5.21 -15.89 15.71
C ARG A 277 -4.75 -17.11 14.89
N VAL A 278 -5.20 -17.22 13.63
CA VAL A 278 -4.70 -18.25 12.73
C VAL A 278 -3.21 -18.01 12.48
N ASN A 279 -2.42 -19.10 12.38
CA ASN A 279 -0.99 -19.02 12.08
C ASN A 279 -0.17 -18.18 13.10
N ALA A 280 -0.59 -18.20 14.38
CA ALA A 280 0.17 -17.60 15.48
C ALA A 280 1.63 -18.07 15.47
N ASN A 281 2.58 -17.12 15.50
CA ASN A 281 4.02 -17.34 15.38
C ASN A 281 4.48 -18.09 14.12
N GLY A 282 3.58 -18.35 13.17
CA GLY A 282 3.87 -19.09 11.96
C GLY A 282 4.53 -18.25 10.88
N LEU A 283 4.79 -18.90 9.74
CA LEU A 283 5.47 -18.29 8.61
C LEU A 283 4.65 -17.14 8.02
N ILE A 284 5.36 -16.12 7.56
CA ILE A 284 4.83 -15.08 6.67
C ILE A 284 5.08 -15.53 5.23
N TYR A 285 4.11 -15.32 4.34
CA TYR A 285 4.23 -15.66 2.91
C TYR A 285 4.08 -14.40 2.07
N GLY A 286 4.91 -14.26 1.02
CA GLY A 286 4.86 -13.11 0.12
C GLY A 286 4.51 -13.46 -1.32
N SER A 287 4.38 -12.44 -2.15
CA SER A 287 4.04 -12.57 -3.56
C SER A 287 4.98 -11.74 -4.43
N SER A 288 5.74 -12.40 -5.31
CA SER A 288 6.83 -11.79 -6.07
C SER A 288 6.39 -11.06 -7.36
N GLU A 289 5.10 -11.07 -7.66
CA GLU A 289 4.50 -10.60 -8.92
C GLU A 289 5.28 -11.08 -10.14
N GLU A 290 5.65 -10.19 -11.06
CA GLU A 290 6.36 -10.53 -12.30
C GLU A 290 7.82 -10.95 -12.06
N SER A 291 8.38 -10.75 -10.85
CA SER A 291 9.83 -10.87 -10.68
C SER A 291 10.35 -12.29 -10.58
N SER A 292 9.60 -13.21 -9.97
CA SER A 292 9.99 -14.63 -9.85
C SER A 292 8.81 -15.51 -9.48
N ASP A 293 8.93 -16.82 -9.63
CA ASP A 293 7.94 -17.79 -9.09
C ASP A 293 8.31 -18.28 -7.67
N LEU A 294 9.36 -17.71 -7.08
CA LEU A 294 9.77 -18.02 -5.71
C LEU A 294 8.93 -17.21 -4.72
N VAL A 295 7.94 -17.87 -4.11
CA VAL A 295 7.18 -17.34 -2.97
C VAL A 295 8.14 -17.20 -1.79
N PRO A 296 8.47 -15.97 -1.33
CA PRO A 296 9.29 -15.81 -0.14
C PRO A 296 8.52 -16.22 1.10
N THR A 297 9.27 -16.71 2.08
CA THR A 297 8.76 -17.08 3.40
C THR A 297 9.67 -16.53 4.48
N LEU A 298 9.10 -16.15 5.62
CA LEU A 298 9.83 -15.72 6.81
C LEU A 298 9.32 -16.47 8.03
N ASP A 299 10.23 -17.13 8.77
CA ASP A 299 10.02 -17.57 10.15
C ASP A 299 10.48 -16.44 11.08
N PRO A 300 9.55 -15.64 11.65
CA PRO A 300 9.91 -14.49 12.48
C PRO A 300 10.42 -14.90 13.87
N VAL A 301 10.19 -16.15 14.30
CA VAL A 301 10.69 -16.66 15.59
C VAL A 301 12.14 -17.07 15.47
N ARG A 302 12.49 -17.75 14.36
CA ARG A 302 13.85 -18.22 14.10
C ARG A 302 14.71 -17.19 13.35
N ASN A 303 14.12 -16.12 12.84
CA ASN A 303 14.78 -15.13 11.99
C ASN A 303 15.36 -15.76 10.72
N VAL A 304 14.60 -16.66 10.09
CA VAL A 304 15.02 -17.40 8.88
C VAL A 304 14.13 -17.02 7.71
N ALA A 305 14.73 -16.61 6.60
CA ALA A 305 14.06 -16.46 5.33
C ALA A 305 14.23 -17.72 4.46
N GLY A 306 13.24 -18.01 3.63
CA GLY A 306 13.26 -19.13 2.69
C GLY A 306 12.34 -18.88 1.50
N THR A 307 12.24 -19.84 0.59
CA THR A 307 11.39 -19.72 -0.60
C THR A 307 10.67 -21.03 -0.94
N ILE A 308 9.49 -20.91 -1.53
CA ILE A 308 8.73 -22.03 -2.10
C ILE A 308 8.54 -21.75 -3.60
N LYS A 309 8.90 -22.69 -4.48
CA LYS A 309 8.65 -22.54 -5.92
C LYS A 309 7.17 -22.78 -6.20
N HIS A 310 6.50 -21.78 -6.78
CA HIS A 310 5.13 -21.88 -7.26
C HIS A 310 5.07 -22.64 -8.60
N PRO A 311 4.22 -23.68 -8.74
CA PRO A 311 4.07 -24.41 -10.00
C PRO A 311 2.96 -23.82 -10.88
N TYR A 312 3.10 -24.00 -12.19
CA TYR A 312 2.08 -23.63 -13.17
C TYR A 312 1.66 -24.83 -14.03
N LEU A 313 0.48 -24.76 -14.65
CA LEU A 313 -0.16 -25.88 -15.34
C LEU A 313 0.42 -26.14 -16.73
N ASP A 314 0.68 -25.08 -17.50
CA ASP A 314 1.11 -25.18 -18.90
C ASP A 314 2.58 -24.77 -19.05
N PRO A 315 3.48 -25.65 -19.51
CA PRO A 315 4.89 -25.32 -19.72
C PRO A 315 5.12 -24.15 -20.70
N ASN A 316 4.15 -23.83 -21.56
CA ASN A 316 4.20 -22.69 -22.48
C ASN A 316 3.80 -21.35 -21.84
N THR A 317 3.56 -21.32 -20.53
CA THR A 317 3.31 -20.07 -19.82
C THR A 317 4.50 -19.12 -19.98
N PRO A 318 4.31 -17.90 -20.51
CA PRO A 318 5.42 -16.99 -20.81
C PRO A 318 6.12 -16.52 -19.53
N SER A 319 7.43 -16.29 -19.64
CA SER A 319 8.27 -15.78 -18.56
C SER A 319 8.52 -14.29 -18.72
N SER A 320 8.76 -13.60 -17.60
CA SER A 320 9.33 -12.26 -17.60
C SER A 320 10.67 -12.17 -18.34
N THR A 321 11.42 -13.28 -18.49
CA THR A 321 12.66 -13.27 -19.30
C THR A 321 12.41 -12.95 -20.77
N ASP A 322 11.20 -13.21 -21.26
CA ASP A 322 10.79 -12.97 -22.65
C ASP A 322 10.46 -11.50 -22.90
N ALA A 323 10.31 -10.69 -21.86
CA ALA A 323 9.99 -9.28 -21.97
C ALA A 323 11.16 -8.50 -22.60
N PRO A 324 10.88 -7.53 -23.49
CA PRO A 324 11.91 -6.62 -23.95
C PRO A 324 12.45 -5.80 -22.78
N ARG A 325 13.72 -5.42 -22.89
CA ARG A 325 14.41 -4.63 -21.85
C ARG A 325 15.47 -3.75 -22.46
N GLY A 326 15.62 -2.54 -21.93
CA GLY A 326 16.80 -1.71 -22.09
C GLY A 326 17.81 -1.93 -20.95
N PRO A 327 19.05 -1.41 -21.10
CA PRO A 327 20.10 -1.54 -20.08
C PRO A 327 19.71 -0.86 -18.76
N SER A 328 19.97 -1.54 -17.65
CA SER A 328 19.81 -1.02 -16.29
C SER A 328 21.09 -0.37 -15.79
N ALA A 329 20.99 0.79 -15.13
CA ALA A 329 22.12 1.42 -14.44
C ALA A 329 22.69 0.57 -13.28
N TYR A 330 21.90 -0.40 -12.79
CA TYR A 330 22.27 -1.25 -11.66
C TYR A 330 22.65 -2.66 -12.09
N TRP A 331 22.03 -3.19 -13.15
CA TRP A 331 22.17 -4.61 -13.53
C TRP A 331 22.64 -4.82 -14.98
N GLY A 332 22.93 -3.74 -15.72
CA GLY A 332 23.29 -3.84 -17.14
C GLY A 332 22.16 -4.48 -17.95
N ASP A 333 22.50 -5.39 -18.85
CA ASP A 333 21.56 -6.08 -19.74
C ASP A 333 20.96 -7.37 -19.14
N GLU A 334 21.25 -7.65 -17.87
CA GLU A 334 20.80 -8.85 -17.17
C GLU A 334 19.27 -8.85 -16.98
N PRO A 335 18.54 -9.89 -17.43
CA PRO A 335 17.12 -10.05 -17.15
C PRO A 335 16.94 -10.61 -15.72
N ILE A 336 16.91 -9.71 -14.75
CA ILE A 336 16.83 -10.05 -13.32
C ILE A 336 15.48 -10.62 -12.87
N TRP A 337 14.44 -10.56 -13.71
CA TRP A 337 13.12 -11.15 -13.45
C TRP A 337 12.90 -12.41 -14.29
N ASP A 338 12.43 -13.47 -13.64
CA ASP A 338 12.26 -14.80 -14.25
C ASP A 338 10.87 -15.43 -14.05
N GLY A 339 9.92 -14.67 -13.48
CA GLY A 339 8.60 -15.17 -13.13
C GLY A 339 7.75 -15.58 -14.34
N HIS A 340 7.15 -16.76 -14.27
CA HIS A 340 6.07 -17.21 -15.16
C HIS A 340 4.69 -16.95 -14.56
N THR A 341 4.59 -17.07 -13.24
CA THR A 341 3.34 -17.20 -12.48
C THR A 341 2.75 -15.86 -12.09
N SER A 342 3.49 -14.74 -12.15
CA SER A 342 2.92 -13.41 -11.88
C SER A 342 2.11 -13.38 -10.57
N ILE A 343 2.73 -13.81 -9.46
CA ILE A 343 2.06 -14.06 -8.18
C ILE A 343 1.67 -12.72 -7.56
N HIS A 344 0.38 -12.36 -7.58
CA HIS A 344 -0.06 -11.02 -7.20
C HIS A 344 -0.50 -10.90 -5.73
N ASN A 345 -1.70 -11.36 -5.38
CA ASN A 345 -2.21 -11.28 -4.02
C ASN A 345 -2.09 -12.65 -3.34
N VAL A 346 -1.79 -12.61 -2.05
CA VAL A 346 -1.66 -13.77 -1.19
C VAL A 346 -2.56 -13.60 0.03
N MET A 347 -3.37 -14.61 0.35
CA MET A 347 -4.25 -14.63 1.52
C MET A 347 -4.19 -15.99 2.21
N MET A 348 -4.73 -16.07 3.43
CA MET A 348 -4.77 -17.29 4.22
C MET A 348 -6.22 -17.61 4.59
N ASP A 349 -6.58 -18.89 4.52
CA ASP A 349 -7.89 -19.38 4.94
C ASP A 349 -7.90 -19.81 6.42
N GLU A 350 -9.07 -20.21 6.91
CA GLU A 350 -9.30 -20.60 8.31
C GLU A 350 -8.52 -21.84 8.73
N GLN A 351 -8.02 -22.62 7.76
CA GLN A 351 -7.23 -23.83 7.96
C GLN A 351 -5.72 -23.56 7.87
N GLY A 352 -5.32 -22.29 7.73
CA GLY A 352 -3.92 -21.89 7.55
C GLY A 352 -3.35 -22.24 6.17
N LYS A 353 -4.20 -22.53 5.17
CA LYS A 353 -3.74 -22.75 3.79
C LYS A 353 -3.56 -21.40 3.11
N VAL A 354 -2.56 -21.32 2.24
CA VAL A 354 -2.16 -20.07 1.59
C VAL A 354 -2.70 -20.06 0.18
N TRP A 355 -3.44 -19.02 -0.19
CA TRP A 355 -4.11 -18.87 -1.47
C TRP A 355 -3.49 -17.72 -2.24
N PHE A 356 -3.30 -17.92 -3.54
CA PHE A 356 -2.68 -16.93 -4.43
C PHE A 356 -3.52 -16.72 -5.67
N THR A 357 -3.54 -15.46 -6.14
CA THR A 357 -3.80 -15.17 -7.55
C THR A 357 -2.49 -15.31 -8.33
N ALA A 358 -2.44 -16.20 -9.31
CA ALA A 358 -1.25 -16.48 -10.11
C ALA A 358 -1.64 -16.94 -11.52
N ARG A 359 -0.86 -16.57 -12.54
CA ARG A 359 -0.89 -17.14 -13.88
C ARG A 359 -0.50 -18.61 -13.82
N LEU A 360 -1.37 -19.48 -14.32
CA LEU A 360 -1.11 -20.92 -14.39
C LEU A 360 -0.92 -21.41 -15.83
N ARG A 361 -1.32 -20.61 -16.81
CA ARG A 361 -1.32 -20.96 -18.23
C ARG A 361 -1.27 -19.69 -19.11
N PRO A 362 -1.03 -19.82 -20.43
CA PRO A 362 -1.26 -18.74 -21.37
C PRO A 362 -2.70 -18.17 -21.32
N PRO A 363 -2.92 -16.93 -21.81
CA PRO A 363 -4.18 -16.21 -21.63
C PRO A 363 -5.43 -16.90 -22.17
N ALA A 364 -5.34 -17.73 -23.22
CA ALA A 364 -6.49 -18.34 -23.86
C ALA A 364 -7.24 -19.28 -22.91
N ASN A 365 -8.55 -19.05 -22.72
CA ASN A 365 -9.36 -19.88 -21.85
C ASN A 365 -9.72 -21.26 -22.46
N PRO A 366 -9.99 -22.26 -21.61
CA PRO A 366 -10.66 -23.49 -22.02
C PRO A 366 -12.07 -23.24 -22.57
N ASP A 367 -12.60 -24.20 -23.33
CA ASP A 367 -13.90 -24.04 -23.99
C ASP A 367 -15.08 -23.96 -23.01
N TYR A 368 -14.98 -24.57 -21.83
CA TYR A 368 -16.00 -24.43 -20.79
C TYR A 368 -16.14 -23.00 -20.24
N CYS A 369 -15.24 -22.08 -20.55
CA CYS A 369 -15.35 -20.67 -20.18
C CYS A 369 -16.01 -19.81 -21.27
N LYS A 370 -16.12 -20.34 -22.50
CA LYS A 370 -16.50 -19.58 -23.69
C LYS A 370 -17.99 -19.71 -24.00
N GLN A 371 -18.42 -18.99 -25.03
CA GLN A 371 -19.76 -19.11 -25.58
C GLN A 371 -20.03 -20.55 -26.03
N GLY A 372 -21.21 -21.07 -25.70
CA GLY A 372 -21.60 -22.46 -25.95
C GLY A 372 -21.36 -23.41 -24.77
N SER A 373 -20.71 -22.95 -23.69
CA SER A 373 -20.57 -23.70 -22.44
C SER A 373 -21.89 -23.85 -21.69
N ASP A 374 -21.99 -24.91 -20.88
CA ASP A 374 -23.11 -25.13 -19.97
C ASP A 374 -23.00 -24.41 -18.63
N LEU A 375 -21.83 -23.86 -18.29
CA LEU A 375 -21.65 -23.08 -17.06
C LEU A 375 -22.61 -21.87 -17.05
N PRO A 376 -23.39 -21.65 -15.99
CA PRO A 376 -24.32 -20.52 -15.89
C PRO A 376 -23.66 -19.17 -16.19
N SER A 377 -22.49 -18.91 -15.59
CA SER A 377 -21.74 -17.67 -15.81
C SER A 377 -21.21 -17.52 -17.24
N ALA A 378 -20.86 -18.61 -17.92
CA ALA A 378 -20.39 -18.56 -19.31
C ALA A 378 -21.53 -18.30 -20.31
N LYS A 379 -22.76 -18.72 -19.99
CA LYS A 379 -23.96 -18.38 -20.76
C LYS A 379 -24.27 -16.88 -20.71
N VAL A 380 -24.00 -16.26 -19.56
CA VAL A 380 -24.24 -14.83 -19.30
C VAL A 380 -23.12 -13.94 -19.81
N ALA A 381 -21.87 -14.27 -19.48
CA ALA A 381 -20.70 -13.43 -19.74
C ALA A 381 -19.50 -14.30 -20.14
N PRO A 382 -19.49 -14.90 -21.34
CA PRO A 382 -18.42 -15.81 -21.77
C PRO A 382 -17.04 -15.13 -21.74
N GLN A 383 -16.02 -15.86 -21.29
CA GLN A 383 -14.66 -15.35 -21.14
C GLN A 383 -13.72 -16.06 -22.13
N ALA A 384 -13.22 -15.31 -23.11
CA ALA A 384 -12.24 -15.82 -24.08
C ALA A 384 -10.83 -15.97 -23.47
N THR A 385 -10.49 -15.14 -22.48
CA THR A 385 -9.16 -15.10 -21.88
C THR A 385 -9.21 -14.91 -20.36
N SER A 386 -8.15 -15.35 -19.68
CA SER A 386 -7.88 -15.10 -18.26
C SER A 386 -6.36 -14.99 -18.04
N LEU A 387 -5.90 -13.94 -17.35
CA LEU A 387 -4.47 -13.65 -17.19
C LEU A 387 -3.86 -14.26 -15.93
N ARG A 388 -4.62 -14.31 -14.83
CA ARG A 388 -4.25 -14.91 -13.54
C ARG A 388 -5.42 -15.75 -13.03
N GLN A 389 -5.14 -16.94 -12.53
CA GLN A 389 -6.09 -17.87 -11.92
C GLN A 389 -5.79 -18.05 -10.42
N LEU A 390 -6.42 -19.04 -9.78
CA LEU A 390 -6.25 -19.30 -8.34
C LEU A 390 -5.30 -20.48 -8.10
N SER A 391 -4.56 -20.42 -7.01
CA SER A 391 -3.80 -21.56 -6.52
C SER A 391 -3.80 -21.59 -5.00
N ARG A 392 -3.65 -22.78 -4.44
CA ARG A 392 -3.60 -23.00 -2.99
C ARG A 392 -2.38 -23.83 -2.63
N TYR A 393 -1.67 -23.42 -1.61
CA TYR A 393 -0.56 -24.15 -1.00
C TYR A 393 -0.97 -24.63 0.40
N ASP A 394 -0.62 -25.88 0.70
CA ASP A 394 -0.75 -26.45 2.03
C ASP A 394 0.62 -26.49 2.73
N PRO A 395 0.89 -25.61 3.71
CA PRO A 395 2.15 -25.60 4.44
C PRO A 395 2.45 -26.90 5.20
N ALA A 396 1.43 -27.65 5.59
CA ALA A 396 1.62 -28.89 6.37
C ALA A 396 2.08 -30.06 5.47
N THR A 397 1.68 -30.07 4.21
CA THR A 397 1.95 -31.19 3.28
C THR A 397 2.88 -30.82 2.13
N GLY A 398 3.12 -29.53 1.90
CA GLY A 398 3.88 -29.02 0.76
C GLY A 398 3.16 -29.13 -0.58
N LYS A 399 1.85 -29.46 -0.58
CA LYS A 399 1.08 -29.69 -1.80
C LYS A 399 0.50 -28.40 -2.36
N TRP A 400 0.39 -28.37 -3.70
CA TRP A 400 -0.23 -27.30 -4.47
C TRP A 400 -1.50 -27.79 -5.15
N ASP A 401 -2.55 -26.98 -5.08
CA ASP A 401 -3.74 -27.09 -5.91
C ASP A 401 -3.75 -25.93 -6.91
N LEU A 402 -3.83 -26.25 -8.20
CA LEU A 402 -3.80 -25.29 -9.30
C LEU A 402 -5.21 -25.17 -9.91
N ILE A 403 -5.91 -24.10 -9.55
CA ILE A 403 -7.35 -23.93 -9.75
C ILE A 403 -7.59 -23.09 -10.99
N ASN A 404 -7.90 -23.76 -12.10
CA ASN A 404 -8.04 -23.11 -13.40
C ASN A 404 -9.38 -22.34 -13.51
N THR A 405 -9.40 -21.08 -13.11
CA THR A 405 -10.58 -20.20 -13.21
C THR A 405 -10.74 -19.61 -14.62
N CYS A 406 -11.98 -19.33 -15.00
CA CYS A 406 -12.36 -18.72 -16.27
C CYS A 406 -12.20 -17.19 -16.30
N PHE A 407 -12.28 -16.55 -15.15
CA PHE A 407 -12.08 -15.11 -14.99
C PHE A 407 -10.65 -14.81 -14.53
N THR A 408 -10.14 -13.63 -14.85
CA THR A 408 -8.87 -13.13 -14.29
C THR A 408 -9.08 -12.78 -12.82
N THR A 409 -8.07 -13.09 -12.01
CA THR A 409 -8.03 -12.79 -10.57
C THR A 409 -6.94 -11.79 -10.24
N HIS A 410 -7.14 -10.99 -9.18
CA HIS A 410 -6.17 -9.99 -8.73
C HIS A 410 -6.05 -9.92 -7.20
N HIS A 411 -6.94 -9.23 -6.48
CA HIS A 411 -7.10 -9.39 -5.03
C HIS A 411 -8.19 -10.43 -4.74
N LEU A 412 -7.98 -11.23 -3.69
CA LEU A 412 -8.92 -12.25 -3.22
C LEU A 412 -9.27 -12.01 -1.74
N TYR A 413 -10.52 -12.27 -1.35
CA TYR A 413 -10.92 -12.26 0.07
C TYR A 413 -12.00 -13.32 0.33
N PHE A 414 -11.90 -13.97 1.49
CA PHE A 414 -12.87 -14.96 1.95
C PHE A 414 -14.08 -14.28 2.60
N ASP A 415 -15.24 -14.85 2.31
CA ASP A 415 -16.48 -14.60 3.02
C ASP A 415 -16.63 -15.57 4.21
N ASP A 416 -17.49 -15.23 5.17
CA ASP A 416 -17.85 -16.09 6.31
C ASP A 416 -19.14 -16.90 6.03
N ASP A 417 -19.59 -16.94 4.78
CA ASP A 417 -20.77 -17.70 4.35
C ASP A 417 -20.61 -19.23 4.50
N ALA A 418 -21.73 -19.95 4.32
CA ALA A 418 -21.77 -21.42 4.46
C ALA A 418 -20.91 -22.17 3.41
N ASN A 419 -20.53 -21.49 2.33
CA ASN A 419 -19.70 -22.03 1.25
C ASN A 419 -18.22 -21.68 1.41
N GLN A 420 -17.89 -20.82 2.39
CA GLN A 420 -16.57 -20.21 2.55
C GLN A 420 -16.13 -19.56 1.21
N THR A 421 -17.05 -18.81 0.59
CA THR A 421 -16.87 -18.28 -0.76
C THR A 421 -15.65 -17.38 -0.83
N LEU A 422 -14.76 -17.65 -1.80
CA LEU A 422 -13.61 -16.83 -2.11
C LEU A 422 -13.96 -15.89 -3.26
N TRP A 423 -14.07 -14.60 -2.97
CA TRP A 423 -14.37 -13.57 -3.96
C TRP A 423 -13.09 -12.96 -4.53
N THR A 424 -13.09 -12.66 -5.82
CA THR A 424 -11.92 -12.14 -6.53
C THR A 424 -12.26 -10.91 -7.37
N SER A 425 -11.33 -9.97 -7.36
CA SER A 425 -11.28 -8.85 -8.29
C SER A 425 -10.50 -9.23 -9.55
N SER A 426 -10.62 -8.44 -10.62
CA SER A 426 -9.94 -8.67 -11.90
C SER A 426 -8.73 -7.76 -12.15
N GLY A 427 -8.48 -6.76 -11.29
CA GLY A 427 -7.26 -5.94 -11.31
C GLY A 427 -7.31 -4.72 -12.22
N GLY A 428 -8.41 -4.52 -12.94
CA GLY A 428 -8.64 -3.37 -13.78
C GLY A 428 -9.19 -3.78 -15.16
N PRO A 429 -9.74 -2.82 -15.93
CA PRO A 429 -10.51 -3.17 -17.12
C PRO A 429 -9.71 -3.87 -18.22
N GLY A 430 -8.42 -3.55 -18.35
CA GLY A 430 -7.52 -4.18 -19.31
C GLY A 430 -7.10 -5.61 -18.98
N LEU A 431 -7.47 -6.13 -17.80
CA LEU A 431 -7.10 -7.47 -17.34
C LEU A 431 -8.29 -8.46 -17.34
N GLY A 432 -9.44 -8.09 -17.92
CA GLY A 432 -10.66 -8.91 -17.93
C GLY A 432 -11.80 -8.31 -17.09
N GLY A 433 -11.97 -6.99 -17.17
CA GLY A 433 -12.89 -6.25 -16.31
C GLY A 433 -14.38 -6.34 -16.66
N GLY A 434 -15.19 -5.65 -15.85
CA GLY A 434 -16.66 -5.62 -15.98
C GLY A 434 -17.36 -6.90 -15.52
N ILE A 435 -16.66 -7.77 -14.77
CA ILE A 435 -17.18 -8.95 -14.07
C ILE A 435 -16.56 -9.06 -12.68
N VAL A 436 -17.21 -9.81 -11.79
CA VAL A 436 -16.70 -10.24 -10.48
C VAL A 436 -16.80 -11.76 -10.38
N GLY A 437 -15.71 -12.42 -10.00
CA GLY A 437 -15.61 -13.88 -9.95
C GLY A 437 -15.49 -14.42 -8.53
N TRP A 438 -15.96 -15.63 -8.31
CA TRP A 438 -15.88 -16.33 -7.03
C TRP A 438 -15.57 -17.82 -7.18
N LEU A 439 -15.11 -18.42 -6.09
CA LEU A 439 -14.94 -19.86 -5.91
C LEU A 439 -15.67 -20.32 -4.64
N ASN A 440 -16.55 -21.31 -4.76
CA ASN A 440 -17.08 -22.07 -3.63
C ASN A 440 -15.97 -22.99 -3.11
N THR A 441 -15.25 -22.54 -2.08
CA THR A 441 -14.06 -23.25 -1.60
C THR A 441 -14.43 -24.54 -0.87
N LYS A 442 -15.59 -24.59 -0.21
CA LYS A 442 -16.12 -25.82 0.39
C LYS A 442 -16.35 -26.90 -0.67
N GLN A 443 -17.10 -26.59 -1.71
CA GLN A 443 -17.35 -27.53 -2.81
C GLN A 443 -16.04 -27.93 -3.51
N TYR A 444 -15.13 -26.98 -3.73
CA TYR A 444 -13.83 -27.29 -4.32
C TYR A 444 -13.04 -28.27 -3.44
N ARG A 445 -13.00 -28.07 -2.12
CA ARG A 445 -12.30 -28.97 -1.19
C ARG A 445 -12.92 -30.37 -1.15
N GLU A 446 -14.24 -30.48 -1.29
CA GLU A 446 -14.96 -31.76 -1.28
C GLU A 446 -14.80 -32.55 -2.59
N THR A 447 -14.71 -31.85 -3.73
CA THR A 447 -14.81 -32.47 -5.06
C THR A 447 -13.55 -32.39 -5.91
N LEU A 448 -12.66 -31.43 -5.60
CA LEU A 448 -11.54 -31.00 -6.45
C LEU A 448 -11.95 -30.59 -7.88
N ASP A 449 -13.24 -30.31 -8.11
CA ASP A 449 -13.78 -29.90 -9.40
C ASP A 449 -13.80 -28.37 -9.47
N ASN A 450 -12.76 -27.78 -10.06
CA ASN A 450 -12.68 -26.33 -10.24
C ASN A 450 -13.76 -25.80 -11.19
N VAL A 451 -14.29 -26.61 -12.12
CA VAL A 451 -15.28 -26.18 -13.12
C VAL A 451 -16.63 -25.97 -12.44
N LYS A 452 -17.05 -26.90 -11.58
CA LYS A 452 -18.32 -26.79 -10.84
C LYS A 452 -18.28 -25.80 -9.67
N SER A 453 -17.09 -25.56 -9.13
CA SER A 453 -16.93 -24.74 -7.92
C SER A 453 -16.77 -23.25 -8.20
N GLN A 454 -16.69 -22.82 -9.45
CA GLN A 454 -16.44 -21.42 -9.82
C GLN A 454 -17.66 -20.75 -10.46
N GLY A 455 -17.73 -19.43 -10.35
CA GLY A 455 -18.69 -18.62 -11.09
C GLY A 455 -18.24 -17.16 -11.20
N TRP A 456 -18.89 -16.41 -12.07
CA TRP A 456 -18.70 -14.96 -12.22
C TRP A 456 -19.98 -14.29 -12.71
N THR A 457 -20.06 -12.98 -12.52
CA THR A 457 -21.23 -12.18 -12.92
C THR A 457 -20.80 -10.82 -13.46
N PRO A 458 -21.43 -10.30 -14.53
CA PRO A 458 -21.22 -8.93 -14.97
C PRO A 458 -21.78 -7.93 -13.95
N LEU A 459 -21.20 -6.74 -13.92
CA LEU A 459 -21.69 -5.65 -13.06
C LEU A 459 -22.82 -4.91 -13.76
N ILE A 460 -24.03 -5.06 -13.25
CA ILE A 460 -25.27 -4.53 -13.85
C ILE A 460 -26.00 -3.67 -12.82
N ILE A 461 -26.30 -2.44 -13.20
CA ILE A 461 -27.04 -1.48 -12.38
C ILE A 461 -28.50 -1.53 -12.79
N ASP A 462 -29.39 -1.61 -11.79
CA ASP A 462 -30.84 -1.51 -11.92
C ASP A 462 -31.25 -0.08 -12.32
N THR A 463 -31.06 0.27 -13.60
CA THR A 463 -31.38 1.61 -14.11
C THR A 463 -32.86 1.77 -14.44
N ASN A 464 -33.60 0.68 -14.60
CA ASN A 464 -35.05 0.73 -14.79
C ASN A 464 -35.82 0.85 -13.45
N GLY A 465 -35.17 0.55 -12.33
CA GLY A 465 -35.63 0.81 -10.96
C GLY A 465 -36.57 -0.25 -10.38
N ASN A 466 -36.69 -1.43 -10.99
CA ASN A 466 -37.69 -2.43 -10.61
C ASN A 466 -37.20 -3.45 -9.55
N GLY A 467 -35.93 -3.35 -9.14
CA GLY A 467 -35.31 -4.18 -8.10
C GLY A 467 -34.91 -5.59 -8.56
N LYS A 468 -34.90 -5.86 -9.87
CA LYS A 468 -34.54 -7.15 -10.44
C LYS A 468 -33.61 -6.95 -11.62
N ARG A 469 -32.70 -7.89 -11.81
CA ARG A 469 -31.86 -7.90 -13.00
C ARG A 469 -32.67 -8.36 -14.21
N ASP A 470 -32.75 -7.49 -15.22
CA ASP A 470 -33.44 -7.72 -16.49
C ASP A 470 -32.48 -7.79 -17.68
N ALA A 471 -33.04 -7.72 -18.89
CA ALA A 471 -32.28 -7.34 -20.07
C ALA A 471 -31.58 -5.99 -19.84
N TYR A 472 -30.32 -5.90 -20.25
CA TYR A 472 -29.50 -4.72 -20.04
C TYR A 472 -28.90 -4.20 -21.36
N VAL A 473 -28.55 -2.92 -21.37
CA VAL A 473 -27.69 -2.32 -22.40
C VAL A 473 -26.21 -2.45 -22.01
N GLU A 474 -25.32 -2.50 -23.01
CA GLU A 474 -23.88 -2.58 -22.76
C GLU A 474 -23.31 -1.22 -22.28
N HIS A 475 -22.13 -1.24 -21.68
CA HIS A 475 -21.56 -0.07 -20.98
C HIS A 475 -21.40 1.20 -21.85
N LYS A 476 -21.18 1.03 -23.16
CA LYS A 476 -21.04 2.16 -24.12
C LYS A 476 -22.37 2.66 -24.65
N ASP A 477 -23.43 1.88 -24.48
CA ASP A 477 -24.74 2.22 -25.01
C ASP A 477 -25.44 3.24 -24.10
N PRO A 478 -26.30 4.10 -24.66
CA PRO A 478 -27.12 5.01 -23.85
C PRO A 478 -28.04 4.21 -22.92
N VAL A 479 -28.42 4.81 -21.79
CA VAL A 479 -29.42 4.21 -20.88
C VAL A 479 -30.75 4.04 -21.62
N ASP A 480 -31.35 2.86 -21.51
CA ASP A 480 -32.70 2.55 -22.00
C ASP A 480 -33.63 2.45 -20.78
N PRO A 481 -34.69 3.27 -20.67
CA PRO A 481 -35.59 3.27 -19.51
C PRO A 481 -36.28 1.93 -19.21
N ALA A 482 -36.34 1.01 -20.17
CA ALA A 482 -36.94 -0.31 -20.00
C ALA A 482 -35.92 -1.39 -19.61
N LYS A 483 -34.63 -1.05 -19.50
CA LYS A 483 -33.53 -2.00 -19.30
C LYS A 483 -32.57 -1.55 -18.22
N ASP A 484 -31.82 -2.52 -17.72
CA ASP A 484 -30.68 -2.28 -16.85
C ASP A 484 -29.46 -1.80 -17.65
N LYS A 485 -28.41 -1.38 -16.94
CA LYS A 485 -27.16 -0.95 -17.56
C LYS A 485 -25.98 -1.70 -17.01
N ARG A 486 -25.23 -2.37 -17.89
CA ARG A 486 -23.92 -2.90 -17.55
C ARG A 486 -22.89 -1.78 -17.42
N ILE A 487 -21.96 -1.90 -16.48
CA ILE A 487 -20.82 -1.00 -16.34
C ILE A 487 -19.50 -1.71 -16.66
N ALA A 488 -18.52 -0.93 -17.13
CA ALA A 488 -17.15 -1.42 -17.36
C ALA A 488 -16.29 -1.41 -16.09
N ALA A 489 -16.77 -0.76 -15.02
CA ALA A 489 -16.07 -0.66 -13.74
C ALA A 489 -15.50 -2.02 -13.36
N SER A 490 -14.21 -2.07 -13.07
CA SER A 490 -13.50 -3.31 -12.82
C SER A 490 -12.93 -3.25 -11.43
N PHE A 491 -13.16 -4.29 -10.65
CA PHE A 491 -12.68 -4.32 -9.28
C PHE A 491 -11.16 -4.39 -9.32
N TYR A 492 -10.52 -3.42 -8.69
CA TYR A 492 -9.14 -3.48 -8.25
C TYR A 492 -9.10 -4.02 -6.83
N GLY A 493 -9.70 -3.31 -5.86
CA GLY A 493 -9.97 -3.85 -4.51
C GLY A 493 -11.26 -4.68 -4.48
N ILE A 494 -11.35 -5.63 -3.54
CA ILE A 494 -12.56 -6.41 -3.25
C ILE A 494 -12.63 -6.75 -1.76
N MET A 495 -13.83 -6.78 -1.19
CA MET A 495 -14.07 -7.20 0.18
C MET A 495 -15.52 -7.70 0.34
N PRO A 496 -15.74 -8.96 0.76
CA PRO A 496 -17.04 -9.40 1.27
C PRO A 496 -17.41 -8.61 2.53
N SER A 497 -18.68 -8.22 2.64
CA SER A 497 -19.20 -7.50 3.78
C SER A 497 -19.25 -8.40 5.01
N PRO A 498 -18.72 -7.98 6.17
CA PRO A 498 -18.82 -8.76 7.40
C PRO A 498 -20.21 -8.65 8.08
N VAL A 499 -21.15 -7.88 7.52
CA VAL A 499 -22.45 -7.58 8.15
C VAL A 499 -23.68 -7.99 7.32
N ASP A 500 -23.50 -8.31 6.04
CA ASP A 500 -24.55 -8.77 5.13
C ASP A 500 -23.95 -9.55 3.95
N ASP A 501 -24.78 -10.13 3.09
CA ASP A 501 -24.35 -10.98 1.96
C ASP A 501 -23.80 -10.17 0.76
N THR A 502 -23.33 -8.93 0.97
CA THR A 502 -22.90 -8.06 -0.13
C THR A 502 -21.41 -8.03 -0.33
N ILE A 503 -21.00 -7.85 -1.59
CA ILE A 503 -19.60 -7.81 -1.98
C ILE A 503 -19.27 -6.40 -2.42
N TRP A 504 -18.25 -5.81 -1.85
CA TRP A 504 -17.80 -4.48 -2.23
C TRP A 504 -16.53 -4.56 -3.05
N GLY A 505 -16.46 -3.67 -4.04
CA GLY A 505 -15.35 -3.49 -4.95
C GLY A 505 -14.96 -2.04 -5.05
N GLN A 506 -13.74 -1.81 -5.53
CA GLN A 506 -13.25 -0.48 -5.82
C GLN A 506 -12.77 -0.49 -7.27
N ALA A 507 -13.32 0.41 -8.08
CA ALA A 507 -12.91 0.61 -9.46
C ALA A 507 -12.04 1.86 -9.57
N MET A 508 -10.87 1.71 -10.20
CA MET A 508 -9.91 2.80 -10.34
C MET A 508 -10.41 3.83 -11.36
N ASP A 509 -10.01 5.08 -11.15
CA ASP A 509 -10.30 6.20 -12.06
C ASP A 509 -9.55 6.03 -13.39
N ARG A 510 -9.81 6.94 -14.34
CA ARG A 510 -9.21 6.93 -15.67
C ARG A 510 -7.69 6.84 -15.63
N GLY A 511 -7.02 7.53 -14.70
CA GLY A 511 -5.57 7.64 -14.69
C GLY A 511 -4.86 6.29 -14.59
N PHE A 512 -5.45 5.32 -13.87
CA PHE A 512 -5.02 3.92 -13.86
C PHE A 512 -5.76 3.06 -14.90
N SER A 513 -7.09 3.17 -14.95
CA SER A 513 -7.92 2.24 -15.71
C SER A 513 -7.84 2.42 -17.22
N ARG A 514 -7.44 3.63 -17.67
CA ARG A 514 -7.41 4.10 -19.07
C ARG A 514 -8.78 4.04 -19.76
N ILE A 515 -9.85 3.81 -19.01
CA ILE A 515 -11.23 3.88 -19.47
C ILE A 515 -11.79 5.24 -19.11
N ASP A 516 -12.60 5.81 -20.01
CA ASP A 516 -13.33 7.05 -19.77
C ASP A 516 -14.50 6.82 -18.81
N GLN A 517 -14.18 6.53 -17.55
CA GLN A 517 -15.11 6.37 -16.46
C GLN A 517 -14.48 6.91 -15.17
N PRO A 518 -15.27 7.51 -14.26
CA PRO A 518 -14.85 7.80 -12.90
C PRO A 518 -14.39 6.56 -12.14
N GLY A 519 -13.63 6.78 -11.07
CA GLY A 519 -13.43 5.76 -10.05
C GLY A 519 -14.66 5.61 -9.16
N TYR A 520 -14.90 4.39 -8.67
CA TYR A 520 -16.08 4.07 -7.85
C TYR A 520 -15.71 3.20 -6.64
N ILE A 521 -16.52 3.31 -5.60
CA ILE A 521 -16.83 2.15 -4.77
C ILE A 521 -18.08 1.49 -5.35
N VAL A 522 -18.06 0.16 -5.46
CA VAL A 522 -19.11 -0.63 -6.09
C VAL A 522 -19.62 -1.65 -5.08
N ARG A 523 -20.94 -1.73 -4.90
CA ARG A 523 -21.59 -2.78 -4.09
C ARG A 523 -22.24 -3.77 -5.03
N VAL A 524 -22.12 -5.06 -4.75
CA VAL A 524 -22.79 -6.14 -5.48
C VAL A 524 -23.68 -6.89 -4.50
N VAL A 525 -24.92 -7.11 -4.90
CA VAL A 525 -25.86 -8.02 -4.27
C VAL A 525 -25.91 -9.28 -5.13
N PRO A 526 -25.26 -10.39 -4.72
CA PRO A 526 -25.21 -11.60 -5.54
C PRO A 526 -26.62 -12.19 -5.78
N GLY A 527 -27.44 -12.26 -4.74
CA GLY A 527 -28.71 -12.98 -4.78
C GLY A 527 -28.50 -14.50 -4.82
N PRO A 528 -29.59 -15.29 -4.92
CA PRO A 528 -29.53 -16.75 -4.84
C PRO A 528 -28.94 -17.43 -6.09
N ASP A 529 -28.92 -16.74 -7.23
CA ASP A 529 -28.26 -17.18 -8.47
C ASP A 529 -27.36 -16.06 -9.00
N PRO A 530 -26.16 -15.89 -8.42
CA PRO A 530 -25.30 -14.74 -8.69
C PRO A 530 -24.98 -14.52 -10.17
N ALA A 531 -24.94 -15.58 -10.98
CA ALA A 531 -24.68 -15.47 -12.41
C ALA A 531 -25.79 -14.68 -13.14
N ASN A 532 -27.05 -14.90 -12.75
CA ASN A 532 -28.22 -14.37 -13.46
C ASN A 532 -28.93 -13.23 -12.72
N THR A 533 -28.83 -13.15 -11.39
CA THR A 533 -29.63 -12.21 -10.58
C THR A 533 -28.84 -11.07 -9.97
N ALA A 534 -27.51 -11.10 -10.01
CA ALA A 534 -26.72 -10.11 -9.30
C ALA A 534 -26.93 -8.68 -9.83
N LEU A 535 -27.11 -7.75 -8.91
CA LEU A 535 -27.23 -6.31 -9.16
C LEU A 535 -26.08 -5.56 -8.47
N ALA A 536 -25.68 -4.46 -9.09
CA ALA A 536 -24.62 -3.59 -8.61
C ALA A 536 -25.14 -2.17 -8.35
N GLU A 537 -24.51 -1.51 -7.39
CA GLU A 537 -24.62 -0.09 -7.11
C GLU A 537 -23.22 0.52 -7.21
N VAL A 538 -23.11 1.76 -7.68
CA VAL A 538 -21.82 2.47 -7.76
C VAL A 538 -21.89 3.80 -7.02
N TYR A 539 -20.78 4.23 -6.43
CA TYR A 539 -20.68 5.46 -5.66
C TYR A 539 -19.36 6.15 -6.01
N GLN A 540 -19.45 7.35 -6.58
CA GLN A 540 -18.29 8.20 -6.82
C GLN A 540 -17.81 8.81 -5.50
N PRO A 541 -16.50 8.97 -5.31
CA PRO A 541 -15.98 9.81 -4.23
C PRO A 541 -16.57 11.23 -4.27
N PRO A 542 -16.57 11.97 -3.14
CA PRO A 542 -17.08 13.33 -3.08
C PRO A 542 -16.43 14.27 -4.09
N GLU A 543 -17.18 15.27 -4.55
CA GLU A 543 -16.66 16.35 -5.39
C GLU A 543 -15.40 16.97 -4.77
N GLY A 544 -14.41 17.30 -5.62
CA GLY A 544 -13.08 17.76 -5.18
C GLY A 544 -12.12 16.63 -4.78
N THR A 545 -12.59 15.38 -4.70
CA THR A 545 -11.75 14.21 -4.49
C THR A 545 -11.82 13.25 -5.68
N PHE A 546 -10.78 12.42 -5.86
CA PHE A 546 -10.66 11.56 -7.04
C PHE A 546 -9.67 10.41 -6.80
N GLY A 547 -9.69 9.42 -7.70
CA GLY A 547 -8.73 8.32 -7.72
C GLY A 547 -8.83 7.36 -6.53
N PRO A 548 -9.99 6.74 -6.27
CA PRO A 548 -10.07 5.71 -5.24
C PRO A 548 -9.09 4.58 -5.55
N ARG A 549 -8.47 4.00 -4.52
CA ARG A 549 -7.54 2.86 -4.64
C ARG A 549 -7.65 1.94 -3.43
N GLY A 550 -8.03 0.70 -3.69
CA GLY A 550 -8.28 -0.30 -2.66
C GLY A 550 -9.51 0.00 -1.80
N LEU A 551 -9.96 -1.01 -1.08
CA LEU A 551 -11.00 -0.84 -0.06
C LEU A 551 -10.88 -1.91 1.03
N ASP A 552 -11.48 -1.62 2.17
CA ASP A 552 -11.79 -2.60 3.21
C ASP A 552 -13.02 -2.15 3.99
N ILE A 553 -13.59 -3.03 4.81
CA ILE A 553 -14.86 -2.82 5.51
C ILE A 553 -14.68 -3.14 6.99
N GLY A 554 -15.20 -2.28 7.86
CA GLY A 554 -15.28 -2.53 9.30
C GLY A 554 -16.41 -3.48 9.68
N LEU A 555 -16.39 -4.00 10.91
CA LEU A 555 -17.48 -4.81 11.48
C LEU A 555 -18.78 -4.01 11.68
N ASP A 556 -18.75 -2.70 11.47
CA ASP A 556 -19.89 -1.80 11.45
C ASP A 556 -20.52 -1.61 10.06
N GLY A 557 -19.96 -2.28 9.04
CA GLY A 557 -20.40 -2.18 7.64
C GLY A 557 -19.96 -0.90 6.93
N VAL A 558 -19.12 -0.07 7.56
CA VAL A 558 -18.58 1.15 6.91
C VAL A 558 -17.46 0.75 5.97
N VAL A 559 -17.55 1.20 4.71
CA VAL A 559 -16.55 0.97 3.68
C VAL A 559 -15.49 2.05 3.75
N TRP A 560 -14.22 1.67 3.67
CA TRP A 560 -13.08 2.58 3.68
C TRP A 560 -12.32 2.49 2.36
N THR A 561 -11.79 3.62 1.88
CA THR A 561 -10.92 3.71 0.71
C THR A 561 -9.92 4.84 0.86
N VAL A 562 -8.89 4.86 0.03
CA VAL A 562 -7.93 5.98 -0.08
C VAL A 562 -8.03 6.59 -1.48
N LEU A 563 -7.78 7.89 -1.56
CA LEU A 563 -8.00 8.69 -2.77
C LEU A 563 -6.70 9.33 -3.23
N SER A 564 -6.40 9.30 -4.54
CA SER A 564 -5.28 10.01 -5.18
C SER A 564 -5.28 11.51 -4.91
N SER A 565 -6.43 12.11 -4.62
CA SER A 565 -6.51 13.49 -4.12
C SER A 565 -5.76 13.74 -2.79
N GLY A 566 -5.31 12.70 -2.09
CA GLY A 566 -4.56 12.79 -0.84
C GLY A 566 -5.43 12.65 0.40
N HIS A 567 -6.48 11.81 0.33
CA HIS A 567 -7.43 11.62 1.42
C HIS A 567 -7.59 10.13 1.79
N LEU A 568 -7.83 9.87 3.07
CA LEU A 568 -8.57 8.69 3.53
C LEU A 568 -10.07 9.02 3.46
N ALA A 569 -10.91 8.06 3.07
CA ALA A 569 -12.35 8.27 2.98
C ALA A 569 -13.13 7.07 3.54
N SER A 570 -14.30 7.37 4.11
CA SER A 570 -15.31 6.38 4.50
C SER A 570 -16.59 6.58 3.71
N PHE A 571 -17.31 5.50 3.45
CA PHE A 571 -18.65 5.48 2.89
C PHE A 571 -19.57 4.63 3.77
N ASP A 572 -20.62 5.25 4.32
CA ASP A 572 -21.68 4.58 5.06
C ASP A 572 -22.99 4.62 4.28
N ARG A 573 -23.34 3.48 3.66
CA ARG A 573 -24.57 3.31 2.88
C ARG A 573 -25.84 3.52 3.73
N LYS A 574 -25.79 3.36 5.05
CA LYS A 574 -26.96 3.56 5.95
C LYS A 574 -27.40 5.02 6.00
N LEU A 575 -26.53 5.95 5.63
CA LEU A 575 -26.84 7.37 5.61
C LEU A 575 -27.57 7.80 4.33
N CYS A 576 -27.60 6.95 3.29
CA CYS A 576 -28.25 7.26 2.02
C CYS A 576 -29.77 7.49 2.18
N LYS A 577 -30.25 8.62 1.67
CA LYS A 577 -31.64 9.09 1.72
C LYS A 577 -32.34 9.03 0.36
N GLY A 578 -31.57 9.16 -0.72
CA GLY A 578 -32.08 9.11 -2.09
C GLY A 578 -32.28 7.69 -2.63
N PRO A 579 -32.92 7.54 -3.80
CA PRO A 579 -33.03 6.25 -4.47
C PRO A 579 -31.64 5.70 -4.84
N LEU A 580 -31.46 4.39 -4.70
CA LEU A 580 -30.21 3.68 -4.99
C LEU A 580 -30.29 2.84 -6.27
N ASN A 581 -31.42 2.90 -6.95
CA ASN A 581 -31.66 2.40 -8.30
C ASN A 581 -32.34 3.50 -9.16
N GLY A 582 -32.49 3.25 -10.46
CA GLY A 582 -33.10 4.18 -11.42
C GLY A 582 -32.10 4.83 -12.40
N PRO A 583 -32.59 5.69 -13.30
CA PRO A 583 -31.88 6.02 -14.55
C PRO A 583 -30.54 6.76 -14.37
N THR A 584 -30.35 7.44 -13.24
CA THR A 584 -29.14 8.23 -12.95
C THR A 584 -28.13 7.50 -12.07
N THR A 585 -28.46 6.32 -11.52
CA THR A 585 -27.59 5.66 -10.53
C THR A 585 -26.34 5.03 -11.15
N ALA A 586 -26.34 4.84 -12.47
CA ALA A 586 -25.14 4.48 -13.22
C ALA A 586 -24.08 5.58 -13.27
N GLU A 587 -24.44 6.81 -12.93
CA GLU A 587 -23.45 7.88 -12.72
C GLU A 587 -22.75 7.73 -11.37
N GLY A 588 -23.36 7.13 -10.35
CA GLY A 588 -22.74 6.98 -9.02
C GLY A 588 -22.70 8.24 -8.16
N LYS A 589 -23.40 9.31 -8.56
CA LYS A 589 -23.48 10.57 -7.77
C LYS A 589 -24.51 10.53 -6.64
N GLN A 590 -25.26 9.43 -6.53
CA GLN A 590 -26.18 9.21 -5.43
C GLN A 590 -25.46 9.10 -4.09
N CYS A 591 -26.18 9.38 -3.01
CA CYS A 591 -25.71 9.27 -1.62
C CYS A 591 -24.44 10.08 -1.29
N PRO A 592 -24.36 11.38 -1.61
CA PRO A 592 -23.26 12.23 -1.13
C PRO A 592 -23.15 12.24 0.40
N GLU A 593 -24.26 12.08 1.12
CA GLU A 593 -24.34 12.05 2.58
C GLU A 593 -23.69 10.81 3.23
N GLY A 594 -23.38 9.77 2.44
CA GLY A 594 -22.66 8.59 2.93
C GLY A 594 -21.16 8.83 3.11
N TRP A 595 -20.62 9.90 2.53
CA TRP A 595 -19.17 10.10 2.48
C TRP A 595 -18.61 10.98 3.59
N LYS A 596 -17.40 10.62 4.05
CA LYS A 596 -16.55 11.48 4.87
C LYS A 596 -15.09 11.32 4.45
N THR A 597 -14.31 12.41 4.52
CA THR A 597 -12.91 12.43 4.10
C THR A 597 -12.00 13.03 5.17
N TRP A 598 -10.75 12.57 5.18
CA TRP A 598 -9.68 13.06 6.04
C TRP A 598 -8.44 13.29 5.18
N ARG A 599 -7.95 14.53 5.17
CA ARG A 599 -6.74 14.91 4.44
C ARG A 599 -5.53 14.20 5.05
N MET A 600 -4.78 13.46 4.24
CA MET A 600 -3.53 12.83 4.69
C MET A 600 -2.46 13.89 4.98
N PRO A 601 -1.56 13.65 5.97
CA PRO A 601 -0.52 14.61 6.33
C PRO A 601 0.49 14.84 5.19
N GLY A 602 1.25 15.94 5.32
CA GLY A 602 2.30 16.34 4.38
C GLY A 602 1.87 17.38 3.33
N PRO A 603 2.83 17.84 2.49
CA PRO A 603 2.58 18.86 1.47
C PRO A 603 1.63 18.38 0.39
N GLN A 604 1.01 19.33 -0.30
CA GLN A 604 0.42 19.12 -1.61
C GLN A 604 1.45 19.40 -2.72
N PHE A 605 1.26 18.87 -3.93
CA PHE A 605 2.01 19.31 -5.10
C PHE A 605 1.93 20.85 -5.26
N ARG A 606 3.01 21.48 -5.69
CA ARG A 606 2.99 22.93 -5.94
C ARG A 606 1.91 23.28 -6.98
N GLY A 607 1.11 24.31 -6.69
CA GLY A 607 0.08 24.81 -7.61
C GLY A 607 -1.24 24.03 -7.65
N LEU A 608 -1.42 23.03 -6.77
CA LEU A 608 -2.70 22.34 -6.61
C LEU A 608 -3.50 22.87 -5.42
N ASP A 609 -4.79 22.50 -5.39
CA ASP A 609 -5.66 22.76 -4.25
C ASP A 609 -5.07 22.18 -2.96
N ALA A 610 -4.86 23.06 -1.99
CA ALA A 610 -4.31 22.76 -0.67
C ALA A 610 -5.23 21.88 0.18
N SER A 611 -6.52 21.74 -0.20
CA SER A 611 -7.47 20.83 0.43
C SER A 611 -6.98 19.37 0.40
N GLY A 612 -6.24 18.98 -0.65
CA GLY A 612 -5.63 17.66 -0.77
C GLY A 612 -4.19 17.57 -0.25
N SER A 613 -3.56 16.43 -0.51
CA SER A 613 -2.15 16.15 -0.17
C SER A 613 -1.45 15.42 -1.32
N ALA A 614 -0.14 15.62 -1.47
CA ALA A 614 0.69 14.86 -2.39
C ALA A 614 0.83 13.41 -1.91
N ASN A 615 0.51 13.12 -0.64
CA ASN A 615 0.60 11.78 -0.09
C ASN A 615 -0.26 10.80 -0.91
N HIS A 616 0.25 9.58 -1.04
CA HIS A 616 -0.40 8.49 -1.74
C HIS A 616 -0.40 7.29 -0.81
N ALA A 617 -1.55 6.62 -0.75
CA ALA A 617 -1.69 5.33 -0.11
C ALA A 617 -2.10 4.31 -1.16
N TYR A 618 -1.41 3.17 -1.15
CA TYR A 618 -1.65 2.11 -2.14
C TYR A 618 -2.95 1.35 -1.87
N TYR A 619 -3.31 1.22 -0.60
CA TYR A 619 -4.46 0.45 -0.13
C TYR A 619 -4.89 0.96 1.25
N VAL A 620 -6.03 0.46 1.74
CA VAL A 620 -6.50 0.65 3.13
C VAL A 620 -6.90 -0.69 3.73
N TRP A 621 -6.57 -0.91 4.99
CA TRP A 621 -6.93 -2.10 5.76
C TRP A 621 -7.57 -1.68 7.08
N VAL A 622 -8.65 -2.35 7.48
CA VAL A 622 -9.36 -2.10 8.74
C VAL A 622 -8.97 -3.14 9.77
N ASP A 623 -8.46 -2.67 10.92
CA ASP A 623 -8.21 -3.49 12.10
C ASP A 623 -9.53 -3.84 12.80
N ARG A 624 -10.20 -4.88 12.32
CA ARG A 624 -11.49 -5.34 12.87
C ARG A 624 -11.40 -5.77 14.34
N TYR A 625 -10.23 -6.27 14.77
CA TYR A 625 -10.11 -7.05 16.01
C TYR A 625 -9.06 -6.50 16.99
N ASN A 626 -8.66 -5.24 16.82
CA ASN A 626 -7.64 -4.59 17.64
C ASN A 626 -6.32 -5.38 17.67
N THR A 627 -5.91 -5.90 16.52
CA THR A 627 -4.66 -6.65 16.35
C THR A 627 -3.43 -5.77 16.55
N PHE A 628 -3.55 -4.45 16.37
CA PHE A 628 -2.45 -3.52 16.55
C PHE A 628 -2.40 -2.91 17.96
N GLY A 629 -3.55 -2.74 18.63
CA GLY A 629 -3.63 -2.13 19.96
C GLY A 629 -4.23 -0.71 20.00
N LEU A 630 -4.71 -0.17 18.86
CA LEU A 630 -5.32 1.16 18.77
C LEU A 630 -6.87 1.16 18.85
N GLY A 631 -7.49 -0.01 18.98
CA GLY A 631 -8.94 -0.20 18.99
C GLY A 631 -9.42 -1.12 17.86
N ALA A 632 -10.68 -1.52 17.95
CA ALA A 632 -11.36 -2.25 16.88
C ALA A 632 -11.91 -1.27 15.83
N ASN A 633 -12.08 -1.76 14.60
CA ASN A 633 -12.50 -1.01 13.41
C ASN A 633 -11.64 0.23 13.10
N VAL A 634 -10.33 0.17 13.36
CA VAL A 634 -9.41 1.26 13.02
C VAL A 634 -8.95 1.10 11.57
N PRO A 635 -9.28 2.02 10.64
CA PRO A 635 -8.76 1.98 9.29
C PRO A 635 -7.30 2.48 9.25
N ILE A 636 -6.48 1.78 8.48
CA ILE A 636 -5.05 2.02 8.33
C ILE A 636 -4.73 2.14 6.84
N ALA A 637 -4.29 3.31 6.41
CA ALA A 637 -3.84 3.53 5.04
C ALA A 637 -2.37 3.13 4.88
N SER A 638 -2.07 2.33 3.84
CA SER A 638 -0.71 1.96 3.42
C SER A 638 -0.08 3.12 2.66
N ALA A 639 0.32 4.17 3.39
CA ALA A 639 0.74 5.45 2.85
C ALA A 639 2.19 5.45 2.34
N ASN A 640 2.40 4.78 1.20
CA ASN A 640 3.70 4.60 0.57
C ASN A 640 4.38 5.92 0.13
N GLY A 641 3.64 7.02 -0.02
CA GLY A 641 4.18 8.34 -0.33
C GLY A 641 4.91 8.96 0.86
N SER A 642 4.25 8.95 2.02
CA SER A 642 4.83 9.35 3.31
C SER A 642 5.73 8.28 3.93
N GLU A 643 5.81 7.11 3.30
CA GLU A 643 6.53 5.96 3.80
C GLU A 643 6.14 5.63 5.26
N SER A 644 4.82 5.49 5.48
CA SER A 644 4.20 5.30 6.79
C SER A 644 2.96 4.40 6.71
N LEU A 645 2.49 3.97 7.88
CA LEU A 645 1.12 3.51 8.07
C LEU A 645 0.32 4.61 8.77
N LEU A 646 -0.82 5.01 8.20
CA LEU A 646 -1.66 6.07 8.77
C LEU A 646 -2.93 5.47 9.36
N ALA A 647 -3.01 5.39 10.69
CA ALA A 647 -4.19 4.88 11.40
C ALA A 647 -5.13 6.03 11.77
N LEU A 648 -6.43 5.92 11.48
CA LEU A 648 -7.42 6.90 11.93
C LEU A 648 -7.98 6.49 13.29
N VAL A 649 -7.61 7.20 14.35
CA VAL A 649 -8.04 6.92 15.72
C VAL A 649 -8.80 8.14 16.23
N ASN A 650 -10.04 7.94 16.67
CA ASN A 650 -10.90 9.01 17.21
C ASN A 650 -11.04 10.24 16.28
N GLY A 651 -10.97 10.03 14.97
CA GLY A 651 -11.08 11.08 13.95
C GLY A 651 -9.77 11.80 13.63
N GLU A 652 -8.65 11.43 14.26
CA GLU A 652 -7.31 11.97 13.99
C GLU A 652 -6.40 10.91 13.36
N LEU A 653 -5.52 11.34 12.45
CA LEU A 653 -4.55 10.45 11.81
C LEU A 653 -3.29 10.33 12.67
N VAL A 654 -2.98 9.11 13.10
CA VAL A 654 -1.73 8.72 13.75
C VAL A 654 -0.74 8.28 12.67
N ASN A 655 0.41 8.96 12.57
CA ASN A 655 1.40 8.71 11.52
C ASN A 655 2.55 7.80 12.02
N LEU A 656 2.50 6.53 11.62
CA LEU A 656 3.50 5.52 11.98
C LEU A 656 4.61 5.50 10.93
N ARG A 657 5.54 6.45 11.05
CA ARG A 657 6.68 6.62 10.13
C ARG A 657 7.73 5.54 10.34
N ASN A 658 8.08 4.80 9.28
CA ASN A 658 9.26 3.93 9.27
C ASN A 658 10.48 4.67 8.69
N PRO A 659 11.46 5.12 9.47
CA PRO A 659 12.57 5.96 9.01
C PRO A 659 13.69 5.19 8.30
N TYR A 660 13.66 3.86 8.32
CA TYR A 660 14.78 3.02 7.93
C TYR A 660 14.33 1.64 7.39
N PRO A 661 14.92 1.17 6.28
CA PRO A 661 15.60 2.00 5.28
C PRO A 661 14.62 3.04 4.70
N LEU A 662 15.16 4.16 4.21
CA LEU A 662 14.36 5.11 3.43
C LEU A 662 13.79 4.44 2.17
N GLY A 663 12.55 4.79 1.84
CA GLY A 663 11.81 4.19 0.73
C GLY A 663 10.86 3.07 1.14
N PHE A 664 10.34 3.08 2.38
CA PHE A 664 9.29 2.16 2.83
C PHE A 664 8.01 2.30 1.99
N CYS A 665 7.94 1.55 0.90
CA CYS A 665 6.87 1.61 -0.09
C CYS A 665 5.79 0.56 0.18
N THR A 666 5.06 0.65 1.30
CA THR A 666 4.04 -0.35 1.67
C THR A 666 2.88 -0.44 0.68
N LYS A 667 2.42 -1.66 0.37
CA LYS A 667 1.24 -1.90 -0.47
C LYS A 667 0.09 -2.58 0.26
N ASN A 668 0.41 -3.31 1.32
CA ASN A 668 -0.54 -4.10 2.08
C ASN A 668 -0.29 -3.92 3.58
N VAL A 669 -1.31 -4.24 4.38
CA VAL A 669 -1.21 -4.43 5.82
C VAL A 669 -2.02 -5.67 6.15
N ASP A 670 -1.51 -6.47 7.08
CA ASP A 670 -2.24 -7.56 7.73
C ASP A 670 -2.05 -7.47 9.26
N GLY A 671 -2.92 -8.10 10.04
CA GLY A 671 -2.91 -7.98 11.51
C GLY A 671 -3.04 -9.32 12.20
N ARG A 672 -2.04 -9.70 13.00
CA ARG A 672 -1.97 -11.01 13.66
C ARG A 672 -1.83 -10.89 15.18
N ILE A 673 -2.50 -11.78 15.88
CA ILE A 673 -2.38 -11.99 17.33
C ILE A 673 -1.66 -13.33 17.53
N ASP A 674 -0.37 -13.25 17.82
CA ASP A 674 0.49 -14.39 18.14
C ASP A 674 0.16 -14.97 19.54
N ASP A 675 -0.09 -14.09 20.52
CA ASP A 675 -0.45 -14.48 21.89
C ASP A 675 -1.32 -13.38 22.54
N PRO A 676 -2.61 -13.63 22.82
CA PRO A 676 -3.49 -12.62 23.41
C PRO A 676 -3.13 -12.24 24.85
N ASP A 677 -2.37 -13.07 25.57
CA ASP A 677 -2.09 -12.93 27.01
C ASP A 677 -0.80 -12.14 27.30
N THR A 678 -0.02 -11.81 26.26
CA THR A 678 1.25 -11.05 26.38
C THR A 678 1.10 -9.56 26.05
N GLY A 679 -0.13 -9.05 26.05
CA GLY A 679 -0.43 -7.64 25.81
C GLY A 679 -0.03 -7.19 24.40
N TRP A 680 0.78 -6.14 24.31
CA TRP A 680 1.22 -5.57 23.03
C TRP A 680 2.25 -6.46 22.30
N LYS A 681 2.98 -7.31 23.03
CA LYS A 681 4.06 -8.15 22.46
C LYS A 681 3.53 -9.26 21.57
N GLY A 682 2.39 -9.84 21.92
CA GLY A 682 1.71 -10.86 21.13
C GLY A 682 0.81 -10.30 20.03
N ARG A 683 0.82 -8.98 19.82
CA ARG A 683 0.03 -8.26 18.82
C ARG A 683 0.95 -7.59 17.81
N GLY A 684 0.54 -7.52 16.55
CA GLY A 684 1.31 -6.78 15.55
C GLY A 684 0.66 -6.75 14.18
N LEU A 685 0.99 -5.69 13.45
CA LEU A 685 0.73 -5.59 12.02
C LEU A 685 1.92 -6.14 11.24
N TRP A 686 1.62 -6.65 10.05
CA TRP A 686 2.60 -7.15 9.09
C TRP A 686 2.46 -6.40 7.76
N SER A 687 3.58 -6.06 7.15
CA SER A 687 3.64 -5.39 5.83
C SER A 687 4.93 -5.80 5.10
N THR A 688 5.01 -5.53 3.80
CA THR A 688 6.25 -5.64 3.03
C THR A 688 6.62 -4.33 2.32
N THR A 689 7.86 -4.22 1.83
CA THR A 689 8.25 -3.19 0.85
C THR A 689 7.77 -3.58 -0.54
N GLY A 690 6.87 -2.78 -1.09
CA GLY A 690 6.22 -2.97 -2.39
C GLY A 690 6.81 -2.18 -3.56
N THR A 691 8.06 -1.70 -3.50
CA THR A 691 8.70 -1.03 -4.64
C THR A 691 9.24 -2.05 -5.65
N ARG A 692 8.96 -1.89 -6.95
CA ARG A 692 9.47 -2.76 -8.02
C ARG A 692 10.99 -2.70 -8.21
N ALA A 693 11.64 -1.69 -7.63
CA ALA A 693 13.07 -1.48 -7.71
C ALA A 693 13.62 -1.17 -6.31
N SER A 694 13.87 -2.21 -5.50
CA SER A 694 14.44 -2.08 -4.15
C SER A 694 15.77 -1.31 -4.16
N PHE A 695 16.55 -1.48 -5.23
CA PHE A 695 17.83 -0.80 -5.45
C PHE A 695 17.75 0.71 -5.68
N HIS A 696 16.54 1.29 -5.83
CA HIS A 696 16.35 2.74 -5.79
C HIS A 696 16.24 3.32 -4.36
N GLY A 697 16.14 2.44 -3.34
CA GLY A 697 16.08 2.82 -1.92
C GLY A 697 17.45 2.96 -1.25
N GLU A 698 17.43 3.14 0.07
CA GLU A 698 18.66 3.14 0.89
C GLU A 698 19.33 1.75 0.84
N GLY A 699 20.63 1.72 0.52
CA GLY A 699 21.41 0.49 0.35
C GLY A 699 21.74 0.12 -1.11
N GLY A 700 21.10 0.73 -2.10
CA GLY A 700 21.43 0.51 -3.53
C GLY A 700 21.34 -0.98 -3.92
N LYS A 701 22.35 -1.52 -4.60
CA LYS A 701 22.35 -2.93 -5.06
C LYS A 701 22.27 -3.98 -3.93
N GLU A 702 22.53 -3.60 -2.69
CA GLU A 702 22.40 -4.49 -1.52
C GLU A 702 20.99 -4.48 -0.93
N ALA A 703 20.11 -3.56 -1.37
CA ALA A 703 18.76 -3.44 -0.87
C ALA A 703 17.89 -4.59 -1.38
N SER A 704 17.36 -5.37 -0.45
CA SER A 704 16.41 -6.46 -0.72
C SER A 704 15.01 -6.10 -0.24
N PRO A 705 13.94 -6.73 -0.79
CA PRO A 705 12.61 -6.64 -0.21
C PRO A 705 12.60 -7.08 1.25
N LYS A 706 11.79 -6.39 2.07
CA LYS A 706 11.69 -6.63 3.52
C LYS A 706 10.29 -6.99 3.96
N VAL A 707 10.20 -7.73 5.05
CA VAL A 707 8.99 -7.85 5.88
C VAL A 707 9.14 -6.93 7.09
N TYR A 708 8.03 -6.35 7.52
CA TYR A 708 7.94 -5.52 8.72
C TYR A 708 6.90 -6.12 9.67
N LYS A 709 7.29 -6.31 10.93
CA LYS A 709 6.37 -6.43 12.07
C LYS A 709 6.29 -5.06 12.74
N VAL A 710 5.09 -4.51 12.87
CA VAL A 710 4.83 -3.22 13.52
C VAL A 710 4.03 -3.47 14.79
N GLN A 711 4.52 -2.98 15.93
CA GLN A 711 3.85 -3.16 17.23
C GLN A 711 3.63 -1.81 17.89
N MET A 712 2.55 -1.70 18.67
CA MET A 712 2.19 -0.50 19.43
C MET A 712 2.30 -0.79 20.93
N ARG A 713 3.35 -0.30 21.57
CA ARG A 713 3.56 -0.47 23.03
C ARG A 713 2.83 0.64 23.83
N PRO A 714 2.67 0.50 25.16
CA PRO A 714 2.02 1.52 25.99
C PRO A 714 2.75 2.86 26.05
N ASP A 715 4.09 2.85 26.03
CA ASP A 715 4.95 4.04 26.08
C ASP A 715 6.33 3.73 25.47
N PRO A 716 7.21 4.73 25.21
CA PRO A 716 8.50 4.50 24.55
C PRO A 716 9.57 3.75 25.35
N LEU A 717 9.32 3.39 26.61
CA LEU A 717 10.22 2.66 27.49
C LEU A 717 9.71 1.27 27.85
N ALA A 718 8.43 0.98 27.57
CA ALA A 718 7.85 -0.34 27.72
C ALA A 718 8.65 -1.40 26.93
N HIS A 719 8.99 -2.49 27.61
CA HIS A 719 9.81 -3.58 27.13
C HIS A 719 9.41 -4.93 27.67
#